data_AF-A0A9D2E422-F1
#
_entry.id   AF-A0A9D2E422-F1
#
_cell.length_a   1.000
_cell.length_b   1.000
_cell.length_c   1.000
_cell.angle_alpha   90.00
_cell.angle_beta   90.00
_cell.angle_gamma   90.00
#
_symmetry.space_group_name_H-M   'P 1'
#
loop_
_entity.id
_entity.type
_entity.pdbx_description
1 polymer ?
#
loop_
_entity_poly.entity_id
_entity_poly.type
_entity_poly.pdbx_seq_one_letter_code
_entity_poly.pdbx_strand_id
1 'polypeptide(L)'
;MDENCSRLVLRLFGPQLDQVTQVLRAAADQGCPGLNLLMKNGEYAVCVTARGGDGQAVCRRWKDYFESRFGDAVFCEGEESLAQVAVHALAEARRLFVAADAATGKLLDAALAGCDEAGGVYDFGAQSYAHPKRGGRVVPNKHLLKKYPNCPVQPAATRAHAALRVSGADWAAAYSPAEGEHPAFVLVCSEKYAWVRPLPAGGDQEALAAGWLLDMLRRMAQGKDMDSFVERFRVGGPAPKLELPGAALAGLASSAPAAAPKAPAAPEPPKAAPAPEAPKAAPAPAQPAPAAEAAPAQSAPAPAFTGKAPRADGAPADLLKPDEQLTSAAQLLFSDDAPVPSPEGQEQKPAGPHWGRMIGCILLVAAIAGGVALWLWQGGKLPGGGSVLGDVGYGTADYDDAARDYLLAQQAKDEGVAAYLALPSLDGSLVWSADAAAPDAQPGVVNAAGEELPRFTGSETLGQSQSNVIVRCPTASMEQLSQLTQEEVLKENSGFTLYTADGDYRYKVLAVYEWDPNEEGEAAFDLYSMQDLSNYQDYLTFVLGAKARSLYEMPADVRDGDAFVTLVADSPNADGRMLVITGRQLRENEAAILFGNQVQPAEQPLLPMAVYESEGLSAPSLTTLSQYWLNWYITGGATSSDVQEEAGMPDEDRPLSEVGGGETVEPSASPTPDASASPDPSASPNASASPKPSATPSASPSASAAPTPGPTPAPTPAPTPTPPPTSGSTITVTMNGVRQEMDLVECLAMIARNEMGANAPVEAYKAQMVAAHSWILSQGGAPSVSGLEPNETIRAAAREVASQILTYNGSVAFTPYFASAAFGTNSSQEVWGGARPYLINVDSPYDKDYASNWQSTRVYYKSEVAARAQERLGVDLNAYSDDPSTWFGDIVKNSSGYVTSIRVGNVTTTGRNLRENVLNNVNGKTLRSAAFDVVYDAGSEAFTFTVWGYGHGCGMSQMGAWGYAANGWGYADILAHYYPGTTLVTQ
;
A
#
# COMPACT_ATOMS: atom_id res chain seq x y z
N MET A 1 -6.70 -4.16 -13.16
CA MET A 1 -7.92 -4.54 -12.42
C MET A 1 -7.48 -5.66 -11.51
N ASP A 2 -7.40 -5.40 -10.21
CA ASP A 2 -6.61 -6.17 -9.24
C ASP A 2 -7.22 -7.53 -8.87
N GLU A 3 -7.34 -8.47 -9.82
CA GLU A 3 -8.04 -9.74 -9.55
C GLU A 3 -7.23 -10.73 -8.71
N ASN A 4 -5.88 -10.73 -8.80
CA ASN A 4 -5.00 -11.69 -8.09
C ASN A 4 -4.14 -11.12 -6.94
N CYS A 5 -4.35 -9.87 -6.54
CA CYS A 5 -3.78 -9.29 -5.30
C CYS A 5 -4.91 -9.00 -4.31
N SER A 6 -5.13 -9.88 -3.34
CA SER A 6 -6.14 -9.70 -2.30
C SER A 6 -5.52 -9.09 -1.05
N ARG A 7 -5.98 -7.90 -0.68
CA ARG A 7 -5.57 -7.22 0.56
C ARG A 7 -6.74 -7.15 1.53
N LEU A 8 -6.61 -7.83 2.66
CA LEU A 8 -7.47 -7.63 3.83
C LEU A 8 -6.88 -6.51 4.68
N VAL A 9 -7.73 -5.57 5.11
CA VAL A 9 -7.42 -4.63 6.18
C VAL A 9 -8.50 -4.78 7.24
N LEU A 10 -8.15 -5.23 8.44
CA LEU A 10 -9.07 -5.23 9.58
C LEU A 10 -8.71 -4.13 10.55
N ARG A 11 -9.69 -3.25 10.80
CA ARG A 11 -9.54 -2.10 11.68
C ARG A 11 -10.01 -2.52 13.08
N LEU A 12 -9.07 -2.50 14.03
CA LEU A 12 -9.31 -2.88 15.42
C LEU A 12 -9.30 -1.63 16.30
N PHE A 13 -10.17 -1.60 17.31
CA PHE A 13 -10.07 -0.63 18.38
C PHE A 13 -10.34 -1.29 19.74
N GLY A 14 -9.46 -1.03 20.70
CA GLY A 14 -9.63 -1.38 22.11
C GLY A 14 -8.65 -2.39 22.72
N PRO A 15 -8.24 -3.48 22.04
CA PRO A 15 -7.26 -4.43 22.55
C PRO A 15 -5.91 -3.79 22.90
N GLN A 16 -5.21 -4.39 23.85
CA GLN A 16 -3.86 -3.97 24.22
C GLN A 16 -2.84 -4.48 23.19
N LEU A 17 -1.75 -3.73 22.97
CA LEU A 17 -0.76 -4.03 21.91
C LEU A 17 -0.06 -5.38 22.10
N ASP A 18 0.12 -5.85 23.33
CA ASP A 18 0.61 -7.19 23.66
C ASP A 18 -0.34 -8.29 23.16
N GLN A 19 -1.65 -8.13 23.40
CA GLN A 19 -2.69 -9.06 22.95
C GLN A 19 -2.77 -9.10 21.42
N VAL A 20 -2.72 -7.93 20.76
CA VAL A 20 -2.65 -7.85 19.29
C VAL A 20 -1.40 -8.57 18.79
N THR A 21 -0.22 -8.22 19.32
CA THR A 21 1.06 -8.80 18.91
C THR A 21 1.11 -10.32 19.12
N GLN A 22 0.55 -10.84 20.21
CA GLN A 22 0.47 -12.28 20.46
C GLN A 22 -0.38 -13.00 19.42
N VAL A 23 -1.55 -12.44 19.05
CA VAL A 23 -2.41 -13.00 18.00
C VAL A 23 -1.76 -12.90 16.61
N LEU A 24 -1.02 -11.82 16.33
CA LEU A 24 -0.30 -11.66 15.06
C LEU A 24 0.90 -12.59 14.91
N ARG A 25 1.71 -12.78 15.97
CA ARG A 25 2.81 -13.77 15.97
C ARG A 25 2.25 -15.17 15.69
N ALA A 26 1.21 -15.58 16.43
CA ALA A 26 0.54 -16.86 16.20
C ALA A 26 -0.07 -17.00 14.80
N ALA A 27 -0.50 -15.91 14.15
CA ALA A 27 -0.95 -15.93 12.76
C ALA A 27 0.22 -16.13 11.78
N ALA A 28 1.33 -15.41 11.98
CA ALA A 28 2.56 -15.57 11.18
C ALA A 28 3.13 -17.00 11.30
N ASP A 29 3.16 -17.58 12.51
CA ASP A 29 3.58 -18.97 12.77
C ASP A 29 2.69 -20.03 12.08
N GLN A 30 1.45 -19.65 11.74
CA GLN A 30 0.50 -20.47 10.98
C GLN A 30 0.51 -20.15 9.48
N GLY A 31 1.50 -19.38 9.00
CA GLY A 31 1.70 -19.06 7.58
C GLY A 31 0.83 -17.91 7.05
N CYS A 32 0.62 -16.86 7.83
CA CYS A 32 -0.10 -15.67 7.36
C CYS A 32 0.77 -14.83 6.39
N PRO A 33 0.39 -14.67 5.11
CA PRO A 33 1.19 -13.97 4.10
C PRO A 33 1.06 -12.45 4.21
N GLY A 34 2.14 -11.73 3.92
CA GLY A 34 2.13 -10.26 3.82
C GLY A 34 1.54 -9.56 5.03
N LEU A 35 1.72 -10.13 6.22
CA LEU A 35 1.14 -9.67 7.48
C LEU A 35 1.85 -8.40 7.96
N ASN A 36 1.10 -7.33 8.22
CA ASN A 36 1.63 -6.09 8.77
C ASN A 36 0.66 -5.48 9.79
N LEU A 37 1.19 -4.69 10.73
CA LEU A 37 0.42 -3.96 11.74
C LEU A 37 0.73 -2.47 11.63
N LEU A 38 -0.29 -1.69 11.28
CA LEU A 38 -0.27 -0.24 11.43
C LEU A 38 -1.01 0.15 12.72
N MET A 39 -0.60 1.25 13.35
CA MET A 39 -1.12 1.73 14.62
C MET A 39 -1.18 3.26 14.63
N LYS A 40 -2.32 3.83 15.03
CA LYS A 40 -2.51 5.27 15.20
C LYS A 40 -3.57 5.57 16.26
N ASN A 41 -3.25 6.40 17.25
CA ASN A 41 -4.18 6.90 18.28
C ASN A 41 -5.01 5.81 19.02
N GLY A 42 -4.49 4.58 19.13
CA GLY A 42 -5.18 3.43 19.74
C GLY A 42 -6.09 2.64 18.79
N GLU A 43 -6.25 3.08 17.54
CA GLU A 43 -6.69 2.22 16.44
C GLU A 43 -5.51 1.40 15.92
N TYR A 44 -5.81 0.18 15.46
CA TYR A 44 -4.88 -0.66 14.71
C TYR A 44 -5.46 -0.99 13.33
N ALA A 45 -4.60 -1.25 12.35
CA ALA A 45 -4.96 -1.88 11.09
C ALA A 45 -4.10 -3.13 10.88
N VAL A 46 -4.72 -4.31 11.05
CA VAL A 46 -4.12 -5.60 10.70
C VAL A 46 -4.27 -5.79 9.21
N CYS A 47 -3.16 -5.70 8.49
CA CYS A 47 -3.11 -5.90 7.04
C CYS A 47 -2.64 -7.32 6.73
N VAL A 48 -3.38 -8.05 5.89
CA VAL A 48 -2.93 -9.31 5.29
C VAL A 48 -2.91 -9.11 3.78
N THR A 49 -1.77 -9.40 3.16
CA THR A 49 -1.61 -9.29 1.70
C THR A 49 -1.41 -10.69 1.13
N ALA A 50 -2.46 -11.25 0.54
CA ALA A 50 -2.42 -12.53 -0.15
C ALA A 50 -2.30 -12.29 -1.66
N ARG A 51 -1.28 -12.89 -2.27
CA ARG A 51 -0.97 -12.74 -3.69
C ARG A 51 -0.86 -14.13 -4.32
N GLY A 52 -1.40 -14.29 -5.52
CA GLY A 52 -1.48 -15.58 -6.23
C GLY A 52 -2.54 -16.54 -5.70
N GLY A 53 -3.10 -17.36 -6.61
CA GLY A 53 -4.17 -18.31 -6.30
C GLY A 53 -5.48 -17.64 -5.86
N ASP A 54 -6.33 -18.35 -5.10
CA ASP A 54 -7.53 -17.76 -4.48
C ASP A 54 -7.13 -16.90 -3.27
N GLY A 55 -6.51 -15.76 -3.54
CA GLY A 55 -6.12 -14.77 -2.54
C GLY A 55 -7.32 -14.28 -1.72
N GLN A 56 -8.52 -14.27 -2.29
CA GLN A 56 -9.73 -13.91 -1.55
C GLN A 56 -10.09 -14.97 -0.51
N ALA A 57 -9.98 -16.26 -0.80
CA ALA A 57 -10.17 -17.31 0.21
C ALA A 57 -9.09 -17.28 1.29
N VAL A 58 -7.84 -16.91 0.96
CA VAL A 58 -6.77 -16.68 1.95
C VAL A 58 -7.12 -15.49 2.85
N CYS A 59 -7.53 -14.36 2.29
CA CYS A 59 -7.99 -13.19 3.04
C CYS A 59 -9.23 -13.50 3.90
N ARG A 60 -10.25 -14.18 3.37
CA ARG A 60 -11.43 -14.61 4.13
C ARG A 60 -11.06 -15.54 5.30
N ARG A 61 -10.17 -16.53 5.08
CA ARG A 61 -9.68 -17.41 6.16
C ARG A 61 -8.97 -16.64 7.27
N TRP A 62 -8.15 -15.64 6.92
CA TRP A 62 -7.46 -14.81 7.91
C TRP A 62 -8.39 -13.79 8.57
N LYS A 63 -9.41 -13.29 7.86
CA LYS A 63 -10.50 -12.52 8.45
C LYS A 63 -11.24 -13.32 9.51
N ASP A 64 -11.72 -14.52 9.17
CA ASP A 64 -12.40 -15.43 10.11
C ASP A 64 -11.52 -15.72 11.34
N TYR A 65 -10.20 -15.93 11.12
CA TYR A 65 -9.23 -16.11 12.21
C TYR A 65 -9.18 -14.90 13.14
N PHE A 66 -8.98 -13.69 12.61
CA PHE A 66 -8.85 -12.48 13.43
C PHE A 66 -10.18 -12.04 14.06
N GLU A 67 -11.30 -12.15 13.37
CA GLU A 67 -12.64 -11.93 13.94
C GLU A 67 -12.92 -12.93 15.08
N SER A 68 -12.50 -14.19 14.95
CA SER A 68 -12.61 -15.19 16.04
C SER A 68 -11.63 -14.98 17.22
N ARG A 69 -10.77 -13.96 17.18
CA ARG A 69 -9.81 -13.62 18.25
C ARG A 69 -10.06 -12.25 18.87
N PHE A 70 -10.38 -11.25 18.05
CA PHE A 70 -10.63 -9.88 18.49
C PHE A 70 -12.14 -9.59 18.68
N GLY A 71 -13.03 -10.38 18.08
CA GLY A 71 -14.48 -10.24 18.23
C GLY A 71 -14.97 -8.83 17.88
N ASP A 72 -15.81 -8.26 18.73
CA ASP A 72 -16.39 -6.92 18.53
C ASP A 72 -15.39 -5.75 18.59
N ALA A 73 -14.11 -6.00 18.89
CA ALA A 73 -13.04 -5.02 18.67
C ALA A 73 -12.71 -4.81 17.17
N VAL A 74 -13.04 -5.77 16.30
CA VAL A 74 -13.09 -5.53 14.86
C VAL A 74 -14.28 -4.61 14.59
N PHE A 75 -14.00 -3.40 14.12
CA PHE A 75 -15.03 -2.42 13.81
C PHE A 75 -15.26 -2.24 12.30
N CYS A 76 -14.25 -2.49 11.47
CA CYS A 76 -14.36 -2.36 10.01
C CYS A 76 -13.43 -3.34 9.26
N GLU A 77 -13.83 -3.68 8.03
CA GLU A 77 -12.98 -4.24 6.98
C GLU A 77 -12.77 -3.16 5.91
N GLY A 78 -11.53 -2.87 5.55
CA GLY A 78 -11.16 -1.73 4.71
C GLY A 78 -10.43 -0.63 5.49
N GLU A 79 -10.43 0.60 4.97
CA GLU A 79 -9.61 1.71 5.48
C GLU A 79 -10.42 2.82 6.19
N GLU A 80 -11.73 2.61 6.46
CA GLU A 80 -12.57 3.59 7.16
C GLU A 80 -12.07 3.91 8.59
N SER A 81 -12.48 5.07 9.11
CA SER A 81 -12.22 5.50 10.49
C SER A 81 -13.29 4.98 11.46
N LEU A 82 -12.92 4.84 12.74
CA LEU A 82 -13.89 4.49 13.79
C LEU A 82 -15.02 5.51 13.90
N ALA A 83 -14.75 6.78 13.58
CA ALA A 83 -15.72 7.86 13.57
C ALA A 83 -16.78 7.67 12.47
N GLN A 84 -16.39 7.38 11.23
CA GLN A 84 -17.33 7.17 10.13
C GLN A 84 -18.22 5.94 10.38
N VAL A 85 -17.64 4.84 10.84
CA VAL A 85 -18.36 3.61 11.18
C VAL A 85 -19.32 3.81 12.36
N ALA A 86 -18.93 4.60 13.36
CA ALA A 86 -19.82 4.95 14.47
C ALA A 86 -21.00 5.83 14.00
N VAL A 87 -20.74 6.82 13.14
CA VAL A 87 -21.78 7.68 12.54
C VAL A 87 -22.78 6.85 11.73
N HIS A 88 -22.31 6.00 10.82
CA HIS A 88 -23.17 5.15 10.00
C HIS A 88 -24.03 4.21 10.87
N ALA A 89 -23.43 3.53 11.85
CA ALA A 89 -24.15 2.66 12.78
C ALA A 89 -25.25 3.41 13.58
N LEU A 90 -24.99 4.65 13.98
CA LEU A 90 -25.97 5.51 14.65
C LEU A 90 -27.10 5.95 13.71
N ALA A 91 -26.80 6.20 12.44
CA ALA A 91 -27.77 6.59 11.41
C ALA A 91 -28.71 5.43 11.06
N GLU A 92 -28.15 4.23 10.83
CA GLU A 92 -28.91 2.97 10.66
C GLU A 92 -29.85 2.72 11.85
N ALA A 93 -29.32 2.84 13.07
CA ALA A 93 -30.08 2.66 14.31
C ALA A 93 -31.06 3.81 14.62
N ARG A 94 -30.99 4.92 13.85
CA ARG A 94 -31.73 6.18 14.04
C ARG A 94 -31.61 6.72 15.46
N ARG A 95 -30.36 6.83 15.96
CA ARG A 95 -30.04 7.30 17.32
C ARG A 95 -29.34 8.65 17.29
N LEU A 96 -29.82 9.55 18.13
CA LEU A 96 -29.19 10.85 18.37
C LEU A 96 -28.35 10.76 19.66
N PHE A 97 -27.12 11.27 19.62
CA PHE A 97 -26.31 11.48 20.83
C PHE A 97 -25.82 12.92 20.98
N VAL A 98 -25.45 13.28 22.20
CA VAL A 98 -24.97 14.63 22.57
C VAL A 98 -23.71 14.58 23.43
N ALA A 99 -22.93 15.65 23.42
CA ALA A 99 -21.90 15.87 24.44
C ALA A 99 -22.53 16.26 25.79
N ALA A 100 -21.90 15.90 26.91
CA ALA A 100 -22.33 16.29 28.26
C ALA A 100 -21.80 17.68 28.70
N ASP A 101 -20.74 18.18 28.07
CA ASP A 101 -20.13 19.50 28.29
C ASP A 101 -19.28 19.94 27.09
N ALA A 102 -18.82 21.19 27.12
CA ALA A 102 -17.97 21.78 26.08
C ALA A 102 -16.59 21.12 25.91
N ALA A 103 -16.07 20.41 26.91
CA ALA A 103 -14.79 19.72 26.79
C ALA A 103 -14.96 18.43 25.97
N THR A 104 -15.92 17.60 26.37
CA THR A 104 -16.34 16.43 25.58
C THR A 104 -16.84 16.85 24.18
N GLY A 105 -17.52 18.00 24.10
CA GLY A 105 -17.97 18.61 22.84
C GLY A 105 -16.82 18.84 21.87
N LYS A 106 -15.78 19.59 22.26
CA LYS A 106 -14.63 19.87 21.38
C LYS A 106 -13.94 18.60 20.86
N LEU A 107 -13.79 17.63 21.73
CA LEU A 107 -13.16 16.35 21.47
C LEU A 107 -13.96 15.52 20.43
N LEU A 108 -15.29 15.54 20.51
CA LEU A 108 -16.16 14.92 19.51
C LEU A 108 -16.27 15.76 18.23
N ASP A 109 -16.39 17.09 18.34
CA ASP A 109 -16.42 18.03 17.21
C ASP A 109 -15.15 17.87 16.34
N ALA A 110 -13.99 17.59 16.95
CA ALA A 110 -12.72 17.32 16.26
C ALA A 110 -12.65 15.89 15.68
N ALA A 111 -13.10 14.87 16.42
CA ALA A 111 -13.05 13.48 15.95
C ALA A 111 -14.07 13.15 14.85
N LEU A 112 -15.16 13.92 14.76
CA LEU A 112 -16.18 13.84 13.71
C LEU A 112 -15.92 14.80 12.53
N ALA A 113 -14.81 15.54 12.54
CA ALA A 113 -14.48 16.48 11.47
C ALA A 113 -14.24 15.73 10.15
N GLY A 114 -15.03 16.06 9.12
CA GLY A 114 -14.99 15.37 7.82
C GLY A 114 -15.79 14.07 7.76
N CYS A 115 -16.54 13.69 8.80
CA CYS A 115 -17.50 12.60 8.72
C CYS A 115 -18.82 13.11 8.12
N ASP A 116 -19.15 12.66 6.91
CA ASP A 116 -20.48 12.90 6.31
C ASP A 116 -21.59 12.29 7.19
N GLU A 117 -22.79 12.85 7.09
CA GLU A 117 -23.98 12.52 7.91
C GLU A 117 -23.86 12.74 9.43
N ALA A 118 -22.69 13.11 9.98
CA ALA A 118 -22.49 13.27 11.43
C ALA A 118 -23.53 14.21 12.09
N GLY A 119 -23.93 15.30 11.42
CA GLY A 119 -24.96 16.24 11.90
C GLY A 119 -26.39 15.68 11.95
N GLY A 120 -26.63 14.46 11.45
CA GLY A 120 -27.90 13.73 11.60
C GLY A 120 -27.95 12.84 12.85
N VAL A 121 -26.79 12.50 13.44
CA VAL A 121 -26.66 11.59 14.60
C VAL A 121 -26.04 12.25 15.83
N TYR A 122 -25.37 13.39 15.66
CA TYR A 122 -24.74 14.16 16.71
C TYR A 122 -25.28 15.60 16.75
N ASP A 123 -25.80 16.01 17.90
CA ASP A 123 -26.20 17.40 18.19
C ASP A 123 -25.53 17.88 19.49
N PHE A 124 -25.66 19.17 19.78
CA PHE A 124 -25.30 19.76 21.07
C PHE A 124 -23.80 19.69 21.41
N GLY A 125 -22.92 19.78 20.40
CA GLY A 125 -21.47 19.93 20.53
C GLY A 125 -21.01 21.25 21.17
N ALA A 126 -19.70 21.58 21.10
CA ALA A 126 -19.11 22.63 21.94
C ALA A 126 -19.77 24.01 21.78
N GLN A 127 -20.21 24.35 20.56
CA GLN A 127 -20.88 25.62 20.27
C GLN A 127 -22.26 25.74 20.98
N SER A 128 -22.98 24.63 21.19
CA SER A 128 -24.24 24.64 21.94
C SER A 128 -24.06 24.93 23.43
N TYR A 129 -22.90 24.59 23.99
CA TYR A 129 -22.53 24.96 25.36
C TYR A 129 -22.08 26.42 25.50
N ALA A 130 -21.54 27.03 24.45
CA ALA A 130 -21.20 28.45 24.43
C ALA A 130 -22.45 29.37 24.49
N HIS A 131 -23.64 28.87 24.12
CA HIS A 131 -24.87 29.64 24.16
C HIS A 131 -25.39 29.85 25.60
N PRO A 132 -25.47 31.10 26.12
CA PRO A 132 -25.57 31.37 27.55
C PRO A 132 -26.87 30.88 28.22
N LYS A 133 -27.98 30.76 27.47
CA LYS A 133 -29.25 30.18 27.98
C LYS A 133 -29.33 28.64 27.90
N ARG A 134 -28.39 27.97 27.20
CA ARG A 134 -28.39 26.51 26.96
C ARG A 134 -27.47 25.79 27.94
N GLY A 135 -26.16 26.07 27.89
CA GLY A 135 -25.16 25.39 28.73
C GLY A 135 -25.47 25.45 30.23
N GLY A 136 -25.97 26.59 30.72
CA GLY A 136 -26.34 26.78 32.14
C GLY A 136 -27.50 25.91 32.66
N ARG A 137 -28.17 25.11 31.81
CA ARG A 137 -29.21 24.15 32.21
C ARG A 137 -28.67 22.73 32.45
N VAL A 138 -27.49 22.40 31.91
CA VAL A 138 -26.87 21.06 32.02
C VAL A 138 -25.99 21.00 33.27
N VAL A 139 -26.62 20.85 34.43
CA VAL A 139 -25.95 20.93 35.75
C VAL A 139 -26.02 19.60 36.50
N PRO A 140 -24.91 19.08 37.06
CA PRO A 140 -24.90 17.87 37.89
C PRO A 140 -25.93 17.88 39.02
N ASN A 141 -26.45 16.69 39.35
CA ASN A 141 -27.51 16.57 40.36
C ASN A 141 -26.96 16.75 41.79
N LYS A 142 -27.17 17.94 42.36
CA LYS A 142 -26.72 18.34 43.70
C LYS A 142 -27.14 17.39 44.84
N HIS A 143 -28.19 16.58 44.69
CA HIS A 143 -28.54 15.57 45.68
C HIS A 143 -27.67 14.31 45.56
N LEU A 144 -27.40 13.86 44.33
CA LEU A 144 -26.52 12.71 44.09
C LEU A 144 -25.06 13.01 44.43
N LEU A 145 -24.57 14.24 44.16
CA LEU A 145 -23.25 14.68 44.61
C LEU A 145 -23.11 14.66 46.14
N LYS A 146 -24.15 15.05 46.89
CA LYS A 146 -24.15 14.94 48.36
C LYS A 146 -24.22 13.50 48.87
N LYS A 147 -24.77 12.58 48.07
CA LYS A 147 -24.87 11.15 48.38
C LYS A 147 -23.56 10.39 48.08
N TYR A 148 -22.78 10.87 47.11
CA TYR A 148 -21.53 10.26 46.65
C TYR A 148 -20.41 11.32 46.53
N PRO A 149 -19.96 11.94 47.63
CA PRO A 149 -19.11 13.14 47.60
C PRO A 149 -17.70 12.91 47.03
N ASN A 150 -17.19 11.68 47.08
CA ASN A 150 -15.83 11.32 46.67
C ASN A 150 -15.85 10.34 45.48
N CYS A 151 -16.80 10.47 44.55
CA CYS A 151 -16.93 9.58 43.39
C CYS A 151 -16.82 10.37 42.08
N PRO A 152 -15.72 10.27 41.32
CA PRO A 152 -15.48 11.10 40.13
C PRO A 152 -16.49 10.83 39.00
N VAL A 153 -17.02 9.62 38.92
CA VAL A 153 -18.00 9.20 37.89
C VAL A 153 -19.37 9.88 38.06
N GLN A 154 -19.78 10.21 39.29
CA GLN A 154 -21.13 10.76 39.57
C GLN A 154 -21.37 12.19 39.03
N PRO A 155 -20.40 13.13 39.14
CA PRO A 155 -20.45 14.40 38.39
C PRO A 155 -20.69 14.21 36.89
N ALA A 156 -19.90 13.38 36.21
CA ALA A 156 -20.01 13.15 34.78
C ALA A 156 -21.35 12.48 34.40
N ALA A 157 -21.70 11.37 35.07
CA ALA A 157 -22.94 10.63 34.81
C ALA A 157 -24.20 11.49 35.00
N THR A 158 -24.24 12.33 36.05
CA THR A 158 -25.39 13.19 36.30
C THR A 158 -25.41 14.45 35.44
N ARG A 159 -24.27 14.90 34.90
CA ARG A 159 -24.20 15.92 33.85
C ARG A 159 -24.74 15.38 32.52
N ALA A 160 -24.27 14.21 32.09
CA ALA A 160 -24.75 13.53 30.89
C ALA A 160 -26.26 13.26 30.95
N HIS A 161 -26.78 12.81 32.11
CA HIS A 161 -28.23 12.63 32.30
C HIS A 161 -29.03 13.93 32.26
N ALA A 162 -28.41 15.06 32.63
CA ALA A 162 -29.03 16.38 32.46
C ALA A 162 -29.01 16.84 30.98
N ALA A 163 -27.97 16.48 30.20
CA ALA A 163 -27.90 16.77 28.78
C ALA A 163 -29.02 16.06 28.00
N LEU A 164 -29.21 14.74 28.21
CA LEU A 164 -30.33 13.96 27.65
C LEU A 164 -31.69 14.63 27.85
N ARG A 165 -31.93 15.17 29.06
CA ARG A 165 -33.18 15.83 29.45
C ARG A 165 -33.37 17.24 28.87
N VAL A 166 -32.32 17.81 28.29
CA VAL A 166 -32.33 19.14 27.66
C VAL A 166 -32.39 19.02 26.13
N SER A 167 -31.76 18.01 25.53
CA SER A 167 -31.80 17.75 24.08
C SER A 167 -32.94 16.84 23.64
N GLY A 168 -33.33 15.85 24.45
CA GLY A 168 -34.23 14.77 24.04
C GLY A 168 -33.54 13.62 23.28
N ALA A 169 -32.21 13.63 23.22
CA ALA A 169 -31.40 12.59 22.58
C ALA A 169 -31.45 11.22 23.30
N ASP A 170 -31.06 10.15 22.61
CA ASP A 170 -30.99 8.79 23.16
C ASP A 170 -29.83 8.65 24.15
N TRP A 171 -28.66 9.14 23.76
CA TRP A 171 -27.39 8.95 24.48
C TRP A 171 -26.62 10.25 24.71
N ALA A 172 -25.85 10.30 25.79
CA ALA A 172 -24.99 11.43 26.12
C ALA A 172 -23.58 10.95 26.50
N ALA A 173 -22.60 11.43 25.74
CA ALA A 173 -21.18 11.15 25.91
C ALA A 173 -20.53 12.14 26.89
N ALA A 174 -19.63 11.65 27.75
CA ALA A 174 -18.85 12.45 28.69
C ALA A 174 -17.40 11.95 28.76
N TYR A 175 -16.43 12.84 28.62
CA TYR A 175 -15.03 12.61 28.96
C TYR A 175 -14.69 13.30 30.28
N SER A 176 -13.87 12.66 31.10
CA SER A 176 -13.26 13.26 32.28
C SER A 176 -11.74 12.99 32.26
N PRO A 177 -10.89 14.03 32.30
CA PRO A 177 -9.45 13.84 32.46
C PRO A 177 -9.12 13.27 33.85
N ALA A 178 -7.86 12.87 34.04
CA ALA A 178 -7.37 12.36 35.32
C ALA A 178 -7.34 13.46 36.39
N GLU A 179 -7.70 13.14 37.63
CA GLU A 179 -7.71 14.07 38.76
C GLU A 179 -7.18 13.40 40.03
N GLY A 180 -5.96 13.78 40.44
CA GLY A 180 -5.30 13.22 41.64
C GLY A 180 -5.01 11.73 41.51
N GLU A 181 -5.62 10.92 42.37
CA GLU A 181 -5.50 9.45 42.37
C GLU A 181 -6.50 8.76 41.43
N HIS A 182 -7.30 9.52 40.68
CA HIS A 182 -8.30 8.98 39.76
C HIS A 182 -7.82 9.04 38.30
N PRO A 183 -7.81 7.92 37.56
CA PRO A 183 -7.48 7.93 36.15
C PRO A 183 -8.56 8.67 35.35
N ALA A 184 -8.19 9.11 34.14
CA ALA A 184 -9.16 9.61 33.18
C ALA A 184 -10.19 8.51 32.85
N PHE A 185 -11.40 8.91 32.47
CA PHE A 185 -12.44 7.97 32.07
C PHE A 185 -13.38 8.59 31.04
N VAL A 186 -14.01 7.71 30.25
CA VAL A 186 -15.14 8.07 29.39
C VAL A 186 -16.41 7.40 29.88
N LEU A 187 -17.55 8.02 29.57
CA LEU A 187 -18.86 7.54 29.98
C LEU A 187 -19.89 7.82 28.88
N VAL A 188 -20.69 6.81 28.56
CA VAL A 188 -21.92 6.98 27.75
C VAL A 188 -23.12 6.76 28.65
N CYS A 189 -24.08 7.69 28.59
CA CYS A 189 -25.27 7.73 29.44
C CYS A 189 -26.54 7.58 28.63
N SER A 190 -27.50 6.82 29.16
CA SER A 190 -28.89 6.73 28.67
C SER A 190 -29.86 7.19 29.76
N GLU A 191 -31.16 7.22 29.47
CA GLU A 191 -32.20 7.58 30.44
C GLU A 191 -32.15 6.76 31.75
N LYS A 192 -31.64 5.52 31.71
CA LYS A 192 -31.71 4.54 32.81
C LYS A 192 -30.35 4.02 33.30
N TYR A 193 -29.40 3.86 32.39
CA TYR A 193 -28.08 3.27 32.65
C TYR A 193 -26.96 4.15 32.12
N ALA A 194 -25.79 4.08 32.76
CA ALA A 194 -24.55 4.62 32.24
C ALA A 194 -23.50 3.51 32.18
N TRP A 195 -22.63 3.59 31.18
CA TRP A 195 -21.49 2.72 30.95
C TRP A 195 -20.24 3.57 31.10
N VAL A 196 -19.27 3.13 31.90
CA VAL A 196 -18.04 3.88 32.17
C VAL A 196 -16.80 3.03 31.92
N ARG A 197 -15.77 3.64 31.35
CA ARG A 197 -14.46 3.02 31.09
C ARG A 197 -13.33 3.90 31.65
N PRO A 198 -12.46 3.39 32.54
CA PRO A 198 -11.19 4.03 32.86
C PRO A 198 -10.21 3.91 31.69
N LEU A 199 -9.44 4.97 31.41
CA LEU A 199 -8.44 5.01 30.36
C LEU A 199 -7.02 4.81 30.95
N PRO A 200 -6.11 4.13 30.23
CA PRO A 200 -4.70 4.09 30.59
C PRO A 200 -4.06 5.49 30.54
N ALA A 201 -2.88 5.63 31.14
CA ALA A 201 -2.06 6.83 31.06
C ALA A 201 -1.06 6.75 29.90
N GLY A 202 -0.72 7.90 29.32
CA GLY A 202 0.20 8.02 28.18
C GLY A 202 -0.50 8.22 26.83
N GLY A 203 0.26 8.64 25.82
CA GLY A 203 -0.22 8.94 24.46
C GLY A 203 -1.12 10.18 24.37
N ASP A 204 -1.76 10.36 23.21
CA ASP A 204 -2.84 11.34 23.04
C ASP A 204 -4.10 10.85 23.76
N GLN A 205 -4.27 11.35 24.99
CA GLN A 205 -5.36 10.97 25.87
C GLN A 205 -6.73 11.53 25.42
N GLU A 206 -6.77 12.60 24.62
CA GLU A 206 -8.02 13.17 24.10
C GLU A 206 -8.49 12.40 22.85
N ALA A 207 -7.59 12.07 21.92
CA ALA A 207 -7.91 11.21 20.78
C ALA A 207 -8.32 9.80 21.22
N LEU A 208 -7.61 9.20 22.20
CA LEU A 208 -7.99 7.90 22.77
C LEU A 208 -9.37 7.94 23.43
N ALA A 209 -9.70 9.04 24.14
CA ALA A 209 -11.02 9.24 24.73
C ALA A 209 -12.12 9.42 23.68
N ALA A 210 -11.84 10.10 22.56
CA ALA A 210 -12.77 10.20 21.44
C ALA A 210 -13.07 8.83 20.83
N GLY A 211 -12.02 8.03 20.54
CA GLY A 211 -12.16 6.67 20.04
C GLY A 211 -13.04 5.80 20.96
N TRP A 212 -12.80 5.81 22.28
CA TRP A 212 -13.62 5.02 23.20
C TRP A 212 -15.08 5.49 23.32
N LEU A 213 -15.36 6.79 23.22
CA LEU A 213 -16.75 7.27 23.17
C LEU A 213 -17.45 6.79 21.89
N LEU A 214 -16.79 6.89 20.74
CA LEU A 214 -17.32 6.47 19.44
C LEU A 214 -17.50 4.95 19.36
N ASP A 215 -16.54 4.16 19.86
CA ASP A 215 -16.65 2.70 19.89
C ASP A 215 -17.77 2.20 20.82
N MET A 216 -17.94 2.84 21.98
CA MET A 216 -19.06 2.53 22.88
C MET A 216 -20.40 2.87 22.22
N LEU A 217 -20.52 4.02 21.55
CA LEU A 217 -21.74 4.41 20.83
C LEU A 217 -22.04 3.46 19.65
N ARG A 218 -21.03 3.12 18.84
CA ARG A 218 -21.10 2.14 17.75
C ARG A 218 -21.64 0.79 18.25
N ARG A 219 -21.04 0.25 19.32
CA ARG A 219 -21.47 -1.03 19.91
C ARG A 219 -22.90 -0.94 20.48
N MET A 220 -23.26 0.18 21.10
CA MET A 220 -24.62 0.41 21.60
C MET A 220 -25.66 0.49 20.47
N ALA A 221 -25.30 1.05 19.32
CA ALA A 221 -26.15 1.10 18.12
C ALA A 221 -26.30 -0.29 17.47
N GLN A 222 -25.18 -1.02 17.31
CA GLN A 222 -25.13 -2.35 16.68
C GLN A 222 -25.62 -3.49 17.60
N GLY A 223 -25.86 -3.23 18.88
CA GLY A 223 -26.23 -4.26 19.87
C GLY A 223 -25.10 -5.22 20.25
N LYS A 224 -23.85 -4.81 19.99
CA LYS A 224 -22.60 -5.57 20.23
C LYS A 224 -22.18 -5.57 21.70
N ASP A 225 -21.35 -6.52 22.09
CA ASP A 225 -20.83 -6.59 23.45
C ASP A 225 -19.76 -5.50 23.68
N MET A 226 -19.77 -4.94 24.90
CA MET A 226 -18.80 -3.95 25.34
C MET A 226 -17.45 -4.60 25.66
N ASP A 227 -16.37 -3.82 25.59
CA ASP A 227 -15.06 -4.23 26.13
C ASP A 227 -15.17 -4.57 27.64
N SER A 228 -14.36 -5.53 28.09
CA SER A 228 -14.40 -6.10 29.44
C SER A 228 -14.16 -5.11 30.59
N PHE A 229 -13.54 -3.96 30.33
CA PHE A 229 -13.36 -2.86 31.30
C PHE A 229 -14.43 -1.75 31.18
N VAL A 230 -15.56 -2.01 30.51
CA VAL A 230 -16.72 -1.10 30.46
C VAL A 230 -17.79 -1.52 31.47
N GLU A 231 -17.84 -0.86 32.62
CA GLU A 231 -18.80 -1.19 33.68
C GLU A 231 -20.14 -0.44 33.51
N ARG A 232 -21.25 -1.19 33.52
CA ARG A 232 -22.61 -0.65 33.43
C ARG A 232 -23.29 -0.53 34.79
N PHE A 233 -23.69 0.68 35.16
CA PHE A 233 -24.45 0.96 36.38
C PHE A 233 -25.76 1.73 36.10
N ARG A 234 -26.69 1.72 37.07
CA ARG A 234 -27.96 2.47 36.97
C ARG A 234 -27.74 3.92 37.37
N VAL A 235 -28.24 4.87 36.58
CA VAL A 235 -28.09 6.31 36.88
C VAL A 235 -28.74 6.64 38.24
N GLY A 236 -27.98 7.28 39.13
CA GLY A 236 -28.37 7.60 40.52
C GLY A 236 -28.24 6.44 41.52
N GLY A 237 -27.88 5.24 41.07
CA GLY A 237 -27.30 4.18 41.89
C GLY A 237 -25.83 4.47 42.25
N PRO A 238 -25.15 3.56 42.97
CA PRO A 238 -23.70 3.63 43.11
C PRO A 238 -23.05 3.49 41.71
N ALA A 239 -21.94 4.19 41.51
CA ALA A 239 -21.08 4.00 40.35
C ALA A 239 -19.96 2.99 40.70
N PRO A 240 -19.37 2.32 39.71
CA PRO A 240 -18.24 1.41 39.92
C PRO A 240 -16.97 2.16 40.33
N LYS A 241 -15.91 1.39 40.59
CA LYS A 241 -14.55 1.93 40.72
C LYS A 241 -13.88 2.06 39.36
N LEU A 242 -12.87 2.91 39.26
CA LEU A 242 -12.05 3.05 38.07
C LEU A 242 -10.78 2.19 38.25
N GLU A 243 -10.87 0.90 37.96
CA GLU A 243 -9.74 -0.05 38.06
C GLU A 243 -9.12 -0.25 36.66
N LEU A 244 -7.80 -0.06 36.53
CA LEU A 244 -7.11 0.01 35.24
C LEU A 244 -6.77 -1.37 34.64
N PRO A 245 -6.77 -1.51 33.29
CA PRO A 245 -6.19 -2.67 32.61
C PRO A 245 -4.74 -2.89 33.04
N GLY A 246 -4.47 -4.05 33.65
CA GLY A 246 -3.15 -4.43 34.19
C GLY A 246 -3.22 -4.93 35.64
N ALA A 247 -4.03 -4.33 36.51
CA ALA A 247 -4.10 -4.69 37.93
C ALA A 247 -4.56 -6.15 38.19
N ALA A 248 -5.29 -6.75 37.26
CA ALA A 248 -5.80 -8.12 37.35
C ALA A 248 -4.77 -9.20 36.96
N LEU A 249 -3.77 -8.89 36.13
CA LEU A 249 -2.85 -9.89 35.57
C LEU A 249 -1.87 -10.46 36.61
N ALA A 250 -1.51 -9.67 37.63
CA ALA A 250 -0.68 -10.10 38.75
C ALA A 250 -1.27 -11.29 39.54
N GLY A 251 -2.58 -11.55 39.43
CA GLY A 251 -3.23 -12.70 40.07
C GLY A 251 -3.24 -13.99 39.23
N LEU A 252 -2.95 -13.93 37.92
CA LEU A 252 -3.12 -15.06 36.99
C LEU A 252 -1.82 -15.83 36.71
N ALA A 253 -0.66 -15.30 37.08
CA ALA A 253 0.65 -15.95 36.93
C ALA A 253 0.86 -17.22 37.80
N SER A 254 -0.19 -17.72 38.47
CA SER A 254 -0.15 -18.87 39.38
C SER A 254 -0.82 -20.14 38.84
N SER A 255 -1.46 -20.12 37.66
CA SER A 255 -2.13 -21.28 37.06
C SER A 255 -1.45 -21.75 35.79
N ALA A 256 -0.74 -22.89 35.85
CA ALA A 256 -0.12 -23.52 34.69
C ALA A 256 -1.17 -23.96 33.65
N PRO A 257 -0.85 -23.89 32.34
CA PRO A 257 -1.79 -24.25 31.28
C PRO A 257 -2.12 -25.75 31.29
N ALA A 258 -3.38 -26.09 31.01
CA ALA A 258 -3.83 -27.46 30.86
C ALA A 258 -3.29 -28.07 29.54
N ALA A 259 -2.91 -29.35 29.58
CA ALA A 259 -2.27 -30.02 28.44
C ALA A 259 -3.23 -30.19 27.24
N ALA A 260 -2.71 -29.97 26.04
CA ALA A 260 -3.47 -30.08 24.78
C ALA A 260 -3.95 -31.52 24.49
N PRO A 261 -5.12 -31.70 23.86
CA PRO A 261 -5.59 -33.01 23.42
C PRO A 261 -4.71 -33.58 22.30
N LYS A 262 -4.40 -34.88 22.36
CA LYS A 262 -3.60 -35.56 21.32
C LYS A 262 -4.39 -35.74 20.02
N ALA A 263 -3.74 -35.49 18.89
CA ALA A 263 -4.28 -35.78 17.57
C ALA A 263 -4.49 -37.30 17.34
N PRO A 264 -5.49 -37.70 16.53
CA PRO A 264 -5.71 -39.08 16.13
C PRO A 264 -4.66 -39.55 15.11
N ALA A 265 -4.35 -40.85 15.11
CA ALA A 265 -3.39 -41.46 14.18
C ALA A 265 -4.02 -41.77 12.80
N ALA A 266 -3.16 -41.85 11.78
CA ALA A 266 -3.57 -42.15 10.40
C ALA A 266 -4.05 -43.61 10.21
N PRO A 267 -4.96 -43.89 9.26
CA PRO A 267 -5.50 -45.23 9.02
C PRO A 267 -4.60 -46.12 8.13
N GLU A 268 -4.56 -47.42 8.44
CA GLU A 268 -3.89 -48.46 7.63
C GLU A 268 -4.74 -48.95 6.43
N PRO A 269 -4.12 -49.55 5.39
CA PRO A 269 -4.80 -49.93 4.15
C PRO A 269 -5.71 -51.17 4.28
N PRO A 270 -6.73 -51.30 3.42
CA PRO A 270 -7.79 -52.32 3.56
C PRO A 270 -7.36 -53.73 3.14
N LYS A 271 -8.00 -54.75 3.73
CA LYS A 271 -7.99 -56.15 3.27
C LYS A 271 -9.40 -56.71 3.14
N ALA A 272 -9.54 -57.71 2.27
CA ALA A 272 -10.80 -58.14 1.68
C ALA A 272 -11.78 -58.83 2.65
N ALA A 273 -13.07 -58.72 2.33
CA ALA A 273 -14.19 -59.32 3.06
C ALA A 273 -14.55 -60.74 2.59
N PRO A 274 -15.26 -61.51 3.42
CA PRO A 274 -16.20 -62.54 3.00
C PRO A 274 -17.67 -62.04 3.11
N ALA A 275 -18.56 -62.64 2.34
CA ALA A 275 -20.01 -62.38 2.30
C ALA A 275 -20.75 -63.73 2.08
N PRO A 276 -22.07 -63.79 1.82
CA PRO A 276 -23.18 -62.92 2.21
C PRO A 276 -24.33 -63.70 2.93
N GLU A 277 -25.36 -63.01 3.44
CA GLU A 277 -26.74 -63.55 3.42
C GLU A 277 -27.80 -62.42 3.46
N ALA A 278 -29.05 -62.71 3.10
CA ALA A 278 -30.07 -61.73 2.67
C ALA A 278 -31.51 -62.23 2.91
N PRO A 279 -32.58 -61.53 2.49
CA PRO A 279 -32.97 -60.16 2.89
C PRO A 279 -34.45 -60.10 3.38
N LYS A 280 -34.91 -58.92 3.83
CA LYS A 280 -36.32 -58.48 3.77
C LYS A 280 -36.45 -56.97 3.97
N ALA A 281 -37.50 -56.34 3.42
CA ALA A 281 -37.61 -54.88 3.31
C ALA A 281 -39.06 -54.36 3.41
N ALA A 282 -39.19 -53.06 3.75
CA ALA A 282 -40.41 -52.22 3.67
C ALA A 282 -41.55 -52.61 4.67
N PRO A 283 -42.44 -51.68 5.10
CA PRO A 283 -42.97 -50.52 4.34
C PRO A 283 -43.10 -49.17 5.10
N ALA A 284 -43.68 -48.19 4.40
CA ALA A 284 -44.26 -46.92 4.85
C ALA A 284 -45.46 -46.59 3.91
N PRO A 285 -46.17 -45.44 3.99
CA PRO A 285 -46.45 -44.48 5.08
C PRO A 285 -47.99 -44.31 5.33
N ALA A 286 -48.46 -43.44 6.26
CA ALA A 286 -49.79 -42.76 6.20
C ALA A 286 -50.13 -41.81 7.39
N GLN A 287 -51.00 -40.81 7.14
CA GLN A 287 -51.91 -40.07 8.06
C GLN A 287 -53.36 -40.66 7.90
N PRO A 288 -54.48 -40.28 8.61
CA PRO A 288 -54.83 -39.02 9.31
C PRO A 288 -55.71 -39.18 10.60
N ALA A 289 -56.56 -38.19 10.94
CA ALA A 289 -57.53 -38.18 12.07
C ALA A 289 -58.83 -37.41 11.71
N PRO A 290 -59.99 -37.68 12.38
CA PRO A 290 -60.90 -36.56 12.72
C PRO A 290 -61.80 -36.69 13.98
N ALA A 291 -62.31 -35.53 14.45
CA ALA A 291 -63.63 -35.29 15.11
C ALA A 291 -63.87 -35.78 16.56
N ALA A 292 -64.79 -35.21 17.37
CA ALA A 292 -65.78 -34.10 17.23
C ALA A 292 -65.84 -33.29 18.58
N GLU A 293 -66.68 -32.29 18.91
CA GLU A 293 -67.82 -31.50 18.38
C GLU A 293 -67.89 -30.17 19.26
N ALA A 294 -68.81 -29.20 19.33
CA ALA A 294 -70.15 -28.85 18.78
C ALA A 294 -70.40 -27.30 18.85
N ALA A 295 -71.66 -26.83 18.79
CA ALA A 295 -72.11 -25.42 18.87
C ALA A 295 -73.52 -25.30 19.53
N PRO A 296 -74.25 -24.15 19.64
CA PRO A 296 -73.94 -22.73 19.31
C PRO A 296 -74.42 -21.64 20.34
N ALA A 297 -74.02 -20.37 20.18
CA ALA A 297 -74.69 -19.11 20.64
C ALA A 297 -73.91 -17.89 20.08
N GLN A 298 -74.46 -16.88 19.36
CA GLN A 298 -75.50 -15.85 19.63
C GLN A 298 -75.02 -14.52 20.28
N SER A 299 -75.45 -13.41 19.67
CA SER A 299 -75.62 -12.03 20.20
C SER A 299 -74.45 -11.02 20.27
N ALA A 300 -74.85 -9.76 20.09
CA ALA A 300 -74.20 -8.47 20.40
C ALA A 300 -75.36 -7.48 20.77
N PRO A 301 -75.18 -6.17 21.09
CA PRO A 301 -73.97 -5.38 21.39
C PRO A 301 -74.06 -4.45 22.64
N ALA A 302 -72.90 -4.01 23.19
CA ALA A 302 -72.68 -2.76 23.98
C ALA A 302 -73.53 -2.55 25.29
N PRO A 303 -73.52 -1.38 25.99
CA PRO A 303 -72.56 -0.26 26.08
C PRO A 303 -72.16 0.16 27.54
N ALA A 304 -71.10 0.99 27.70
CA ALA A 304 -70.90 2.05 28.75
C ALA A 304 -69.41 2.53 28.69
N PHE A 305 -68.96 3.75 28.32
CA PHE A 305 -69.31 5.16 28.62
C PHE A 305 -68.93 5.68 30.02
N THR A 306 -67.79 6.40 30.12
CA THR A 306 -67.61 7.84 30.48
C THR A 306 -66.11 8.18 30.58
N GLY A 307 -65.57 9.34 30.15
CA GLY A 307 -66.19 10.49 29.47
C GLY A 307 -65.16 11.49 28.88
N LYS A 308 -65.63 12.29 27.90
CA LYS A 308 -64.94 13.31 27.07
C LYS A 308 -64.04 14.32 27.85
N ALA A 309 -62.87 14.76 27.35
CA ALA A 309 -62.53 15.62 26.17
C ALA A 309 -62.81 17.14 26.43
N PRO A 310 -62.40 18.15 25.60
CA PRO A 310 -61.80 18.08 24.25
C PRO A 310 -60.64 19.06 23.92
N ARG A 311 -60.11 18.95 22.69
CA ARG A 311 -59.80 20.10 21.81
C ARG A 311 -60.29 19.76 20.38
N ALA A 312 -60.52 20.76 19.54
CA ALA A 312 -61.41 20.65 18.38
C ALA A 312 -60.69 20.46 17.03
N ASP A 313 -61.40 19.82 16.09
CA ASP A 313 -60.96 19.53 14.73
C ASP A 313 -61.01 20.74 13.78
N GLY A 314 -60.26 20.66 12.68
CA GLY A 314 -60.24 21.63 11.58
C GLY A 314 -59.44 21.15 10.38
N ALA A 315 -59.92 20.11 9.68
CA ALA A 315 -59.33 19.60 8.43
C ALA A 315 -59.74 20.50 7.21
N PRO A 316 -59.08 20.38 6.05
CA PRO A 316 -59.03 19.14 5.25
C PRO A 316 -57.61 18.58 5.03
N ALA A 317 -57.54 17.35 4.53
CA ALA A 317 -56.31 16.73 4.06
C ALA A 317 -56.19 16.85 2.54
N ASP A 318 -54.96 17.04 2.04
CA ASP A 318 -54.51 16.47 0.76
C ASP A 318 -52.97 16.41 0.72
N LEU A 319 -52.42 15.74 -0.30
CA LEU A 319 -50.98 15.56 -0.60
C LEU A 319 -50.15 14.73 0.41
N LEU A 320 -50.21 13.41 0.25
CA LEU A 320 -49.04 12.55 0.50
C LEU A 320 -47.95 12.86 -0.54
N LYS A 321 -46.71 13.05 -0.08
CA LYS A 321 -45.48 12.84 -0.85
C LYS A 321 -44.40 12.22 0.04
N PRO A 322 -43.56 11.32 -0.47
CA PRO A 322 -42.35 10.90 0.23
C PRO A 322 -41.27 11.97 0.06
N ASP A 323 -40.84 12.56 1.18
CA ASP A 323 -39.50 13.12 1.45
C ASP A 323 -39.58 13.98 2.72
N GLU A 324 -39.37 13.37 3.89
CA GLU A 324 -39.11 14.09 5.14
C GLU A 324 -37.74 13.68 5.69
N GLN A 325 -36.77 14.58 5.54
CA GLN A 325 -35.57 14.60 6.38
C GLN A 325 -36.00 14.80 7.84
N LEU A 326 -35.23 14.29 8.81
CA LEU A 326 -35.48 14.52 10.23
C LEU A 326 -35.21 15.99 10.60
N THR A 327 -36.21 16.85 10.41
CA THR A 327 -36.12 18.28 10.69
C THR A 327 -35.80 18.52 12.17
N SER A 328 -34.70 19.22 12.43
CA SER A 328 -34.18 19.46 13.79
C SER A 328 -35.24 20.05 14.73
N ALA A 329 -35.38 19.45 15.92
CA ALA A 329 -36.26 19.91 16.98
C ALA A 329 -35.95 21.34 17.47
N ALA A 330 -34.82 21.92 17.06
CA ALA A 330 -34.45 23.30 17.38
C ALA A 330 -35.37 24.35 16.73
N GLN A 331 -36.03 24.09 15.60
CA GLN A 331 -36.74 25.13 14.83
C GLN A 331 -38.14 25.51 15.36
N LEU A 332 -38.74 24.74 16.27
CA LEU A 332 -40.14 24.95 16.73
C LEU A 332 -40.29 25.72 18.06
N LEU A 333 -39.23 26.32 18.59
CA LEU A 333 -39.21 26.92 19.95
C LEU A 333 -38.94 28.43 20.00
N PHE A 334 -38.97 29.15 18.87
CA PHE A 334 -38.65 30.58 18.82
C PHE A 334 -39.83 31.46 18.43
N SER A 335 -40.33 32.21 19.41
CA SER A 335 -41.09 33.44 19.26
C SER A 335 -40.74 34.31 20.46
N ASP A 336 -40.28 35.53 20.22
CA ASP A 336 -39.68 36.38 21.25
C ASP A 336 -40.70 37.04 22.18
N ASP A 337 -40.36 37.17 23.47
CA ASP A 337 -40.53 38.46 24.18
C ASP A 337 -39.77 38.55 25.53
N ALA A 338 -39.03 39.66 25.69
CA ALA A 338 -38.60 40.29 26.96
C ALA A 338 -37.78 39.47 28.02
N PRO A 339 -37.33 40.07 29.14
CA PRO A 339 -36.18 40.99 29.15
C PRO A 339 -35.05 40.62 30.15
N VAL A 340 -33.98 41.43 30.19
CA VAL A 340 -32.70 41.17 30.90
C VAL A 340 -32.49 42.10 32.11
N PRO A 341 -31.83 41.62 33.19
CA PRO A 341 -31.03 42.45 34.10
C PRO A 341 -29.53 42.07 34.12
N SER A 342 -28.68 42.99 34.61
CA SER A 342 -27.20 42.88 34.61
C SER A 342 -26.61 43.17 36.03
N PRO A 343 -25.29 43.41 36.28
CA PRO A 343 -24.57 42.53 37.22
C PRO A 343 -23.79 43.20 38.39
N GLU A 344 -23.55 42.42 39.44
CA GLU A 344 -22.62 42.69 40.58
C GLU A 344 -21.97 41.35 40.99
N GLY A 345 -20.78 41.24 41.60
CA GLY A 345 -19.75 42.21 42.02
C GLY A 345 -18.46 41.46 42.43
N GLN A 346 -17.34 42.16 42.65
CA GLN A 346 -16.02 41.56 42.97
C GLN A 346 -15.69 41.54 44.47
N GLU A 347 -14.84 40.62 44.94
CA GLU A 347 -13.87 40.89 46.03
C GLU A 347 -12.68 39.88 46.05
N GLN A 348 -11.60 40.16 46.80
CA GLN A 348 -10.34 39.40 46.80
C GLN A 348 -9.69 39.19 48.19
N LYS A 349 -8.97 38.06 48.34
CA LYS A 349 -7.76 37.86 49.20
C LYS A 349 -7.99 37.94 50.74
N PRO A 350 -6.98 37.64 51.62
CA PRO A 350 -5.56 37.31 51.39
C PRO A 350 -5.13 35.92 51.93
N ALA A 351 -3.81 35.69 52.07
CA ALA A 351 -3.18 34.41 52.46
C ALA A 351 -2.34 34.51 53.76
N GLY A 352 -1.99 33.35 54.35
CA GLY A 352 -1.19 33.21 55.58
C GLY A 352 -0.34 31.92 55.58
N PRO A 353 0.68 31.79 56.48
CA PRO A 353 1.97 31.21 56.08
C PRO A 353 2.28 29.75 56.53
N HIS A 354 3.41 29.24 56.01
CA HIS A 354 3.90 27.87 56.15
C HIS A 354 4.78 27.63 57.40
N TRP A 355 4.71 26.42 57.97
CA TRP A 355 5.87 25.72 58.55
C TRP A 355 5.65 24.20 58.47
N GLY A 356 6.64 23.41 58.04
CA GLY A 356 6.55 21.94 58.06
C GLY A 356 7.44 21.17 57.06
N ARG A 357 7.67 21.71 55.85
CA ARG A 357 8.40 21.00 54.76
C ARG A 357 9.94 21.04 54.88
N MET A 358 10.50 20.98 56.10
CA MET A 358 11.96 21.08 56.33
C MET A 358 12.56 19.93 57.18
N ILE A 359 11.81 18.85 57.40
CA ILE A 359 12.32 17.66 58.13
C ILE A 359 12.38 16.42 57.22
N GLY A 360 11.40 16.23 56.32
CA GLY A 360 11.37 15.07 55.42
C GLY A 360 12.54 14.96 54.44
N CYS A 361 13.04 16.09 53.92
CA CYS A 361 14.09 16.10 52.89
C CYS A 361 15.44 15.53 53.37
N ILE A 362 15.73 15.61 54.67
CA ILE A 362 17.01 15.14 55.24
C ILE A 362 17.06 13.62 55.34
N LEU A 363 15.91 12.97 55.58
CA LEU A 363 15.82 11.51 55.69
C LEU A 363 15.89 10.81 54.32
N LEU A 364 15.42 11.45 53.25
CA LEU A 364 15.42 10.87 51.90
C LEU A 364 16.83 10.73 51.32
N VAL A 365 17.69 11.75 51.51
CA VAL A 365 19.08 11.76 51.01
C VAL A 365 19.93 10.66 51.65
N ALA A 366 19.69 10.36 52.93
CA ALA A 366 20.42 9.31 53.65
C ALA A 366 20.13 7.88 53.13
N ALA A 367 18.91 7.63 52.60
CA ALA A 367 18.54 6.33 52.05
C ALA A 367 19.22 6.06 50.69
N ILE A 368 19.26 7.07 49.81
CA ILE A 368 19.84 6.96 48.46
C ILE A 368 21.35 6.66 48.52
N ALA A 369 22.07 7.31 49.43
CA ALA A 369 23.51 7.08 49.63
C ALA A 369 23.84 5.64 50.07
N GLY A 370 22.92 4.95 50.76
CA GLY A 370 23.11 3.56 51.19
C GLY A 370 23.03 2.54 50.05
N GLY A 371 22.17 2.77 49.05
CA GLY A 371 21.99 1.86 47.92
C GLY A 371 23.21 1.84 46.98
N VAL A 372 23.71 3.02 46.62
CA VAL A 372 24.86 3.16 45.70
C VAL A 372 26.12 2.50 46.26
N ALA A 373 26.36 2.60 47.57
CA ALA A 373 27.50 1.97 48.24
C ALA A 373 27.45 0.43 48.22
N LEU A 374 26.25 -0.17 48.15
CA LEU A 374 26.09 -1.62 48.11
C LEU A 374 26.36 -2.18 46.71
N TRP A 375 25.91 -1.46 45.67
CA TRP A 375 26.13 -1.81 44.26
C TRP A 375 27.62 -1.76 43.90
N LEU A 376 28.33 -0.70 44.33
CA LEU A 376 29.77 -0.55 44.10
C LEU A 376 30.65 -1.58 44.84
N TRP A 377 30.10 -2.35 45.79
CA TRP A 377 30.88 -3.33 46.57
C TRP A 377 30.85 -4.74 45.99
N GLN A 378 29.82 -5.11 45.22
CA GLN A 378 29.75 -6.40 44.51
C GLN A 378 30.41 -6.31 43.13
N GLY A 379 31.73 -6.07 43.12
CA GLY A 379 32.53 -5.84 41.91
C GLY A 379 32.24 -6.86 40.80
N GLY A 380 31.71 -6.36 39.68
CA GLY A 380 30.89 -7.15 38.77
C GLY A 380 31.62 -8.26 38.01
N LYS A 381 31.11 -9.50 38.13
CA LYS A 381 31.01 -10.51 37.06
C LYS A 381 30.22 -11.74 37.53
N LEU A 382 29.74 -12.52 36.54
CA LEU A 382 29.11 -13.85 36.61
C LEU A 382 27.64 -13.89 37.12
N PRO A 383 26.84 -14.93 36.77
CA PRO A 383 27.15 -16.09 35.90
C PRO A 383 26.17 -16.33 34.72
N GLY A 384 26.70 -16.83 33.60
CA GLY A 384 25.90 -17.27 32.44
C GLY A 384 25.77 -16.21 31.34
N GLY A 385 25.69 -16.64 30.09
CA GLY A 385 25.43 -15.76 28.95
C GLY A 385 23.92 -15.52 28.80
N GLY A 386 23.53 -14.26 28.82
CA GLY A 386 22.17 -13.75 28.68
C GLY A 386 22.25 -12.24 28.55
N SER A 387 21.33 -11.62 27.80
CA SER A 387 21.52 -10.27 27.30
C SER A 387 21.64 -9.22 28.41
N VAL A 388 22.39 -8.14 28.15
CA VAL A 388 22.48 -6.96 29.02
C VAL A 388 21.11 -6.38 29.43
N LEU A 389 20.06 -6.62 28.63
CA LEU A 389 18.70 -6.11 28.83
C LEU A 389 17.72 -7.14 29.45
N GLY A 390 18.13 -8.41 29.61
CA GLY A 390 17.35 -9.46 30.28
C GLY A 390 16.09 -9.94 29.52
N ASP A 391 15.15 -10.55 30.24
CA ASP A 391 13.89 -11.13 29.71
C ASP A 391 12.88 -10.07 29.19
N VAL A 392 13.29 -8.81 29.03
CA VAL A 392 12.40 -7.72 28.62
C VAL A 392 12.18 -7.76 27.10
N GLY A 393 10.92 -7.78 26.66
CA GLY A 393 10.60 -7.96 25.25
C GLY A 393 11.04 -6.80 24.36
N TYR A 394 11.82 -7.09 23.32
CA TYR A 394 12.19 -6.10 22.30
C TYR A 394 10.96 -5.33 21.76
N GLY A 395 11.10 -4.02 21.66
CA GLY A 395 10.06 -3.11 21.18
C GLY A 395 9.11 -2.58 22.27
N THR A 396 9.22 -3.03 23.52
CA THR A 396 8.47 -2.50 24.68
C THR A 396 9.17 -1.30 25.33
N ALA A 397 8.40 -0.45 26.02
CA ALA A 397 8.93 0.72 26.72
C ALA A 397 9.96 0.37 27.80
N ASP A 398 9.74 -0.72 28.54
CA ASP A 398 10.70 -1.21 29.56
C ASP A 398 12.07 -1.58 28.95
N TYR A 399 12.08 -2.07 27.70
CA TYR A 399 13.31 -2.38 26.94
C TYR A 399 14.00 -1.10 26.45
N ASP A 400 13.23 -0.12 25.97
CA ASP A 400 13.74 1.19 25.56
C ASP A 400 14.39 1.93 26.74
N ASP A 401 13.70 2.00 27.88
CA ASP A 401 14.19 2.69 29.08
C ASP A 401 15.46 2.02 29.63
N ALA A 402 15.51 0.68 29.67
CA ALA A 402 16.72 -0.05 30.05
C ALA A 402 17.90 0.19 29.11
N ALA A 403 17.65 0.28 27.79
CA ALA A 403 18.68 0.55 26.78
C ALA A 403 19.19 2.00 26.84
N ARG A 404 18.31 2.98 27.08
CA ARG A 404 18.68 4.39 27.30
C ARG A 404 19.46 4.57 28.60
N ASP A 405 19.03 3.97 29.71
CA ASP A 405 19.76 4.00 30.98
C ASP A 405 21.16 3.39 30.83
N TYR A 406 21.29 2.30 30.07
CA TYR A 406 22.59 1.72 29.74
C TYR A 406 23.47 2.70 28.92
N LEU A 407 22.94 3.27 27.84
CA LEU A 407 23.66 4.24 27.00
C LEU A 407 24.17 5.43 27.82
N LEU A 408 23.28 6.10 28.57
CA LEU A 408 23.62 7.23 29.43
C LEU A 408 24.68 6.84 30.48
N ALA A 409 24.59 5.64 31.03
CA ALA A 409 25.58 5.12 31.97
C ALA A 409 26.94 4.83 31.32
N GLN A 410 27.06 4.65 30.00
CA GLN A 410 28.35 4.52 29.29
C GLN A 410 28.88 5.89 28.82
N GLN A 411 28.02 6.78 28.33
CA GLN A 411 28.38 8.16 27.98
C GLN A 411 28.94 8.93 29.18
N ALA A 412 28.42 8.66 30.39
CA ALA A 412 28.98 9.18 31.64
C ALA A 412 30.37 8.61 32.03
N LYS A 413 30.93 7.68 31.25
CA LYS A 413 32.31 7.13 31.41
C LYS A 413 33.23 7.54 30.26
N ASP A 414 32.70 7.65 29.05
CA ASP A 414 33.41 7.97 27.81
C ASP A 414 32.53 8.86 26.92
N GLU A 415 32.92 10.14 26.81
CA GLU A 415 32.21 11.14 25.98
C GLU A 415 32.31 10.83 24.47
N GLY A 416 33.16 9.87 24.04
CA GLY A 416 33.24 9.37 22.67
C GLY A 416 32.12 8.40 22.27
N VAL A 417 31.32 7.90 23.23
CA VAL A 417 30.18 7.02 22.97
C VAL A 417 29.01 7.84 22.41
N ALA A 418 28.64 7.59 21.16
CA ALA A 418 27.61 8.32 20.45
C ALA A 418 26.23 7.66 20.53
N ALA A 419 26.18 6.32 20.48
CA ALA A 419 24.93 5.56 20.43
C ALA A 419 25.07 4.13 20.98
N TYR A 420 23.94 3.44 21.18
CA TYR A 420 23.87 2.03 21.53
C TYR A 420 22.98 1.28 20.52
N LEU A 421 23.58 0.33 19.80
CA LEU A 421 22.90 -0.59 18.90
C LEU A 421 22.37 -1.78 19.72
N ALA A 422 21.06 -1.87 19.90
CA ALA A 422 20.41 -2.98 20.58
C ALA A 422 19.81 -3.97 19.59
N LEU A 423 19.99 -5.26 19.88
CA LEU A 423 19.49 -6.40 19.12
C LEU A 423 18.49 -7.20 19.98
N PRO A 424 17.44 -7.82 19.38
CA PRO A 424 16.39 -8.52 20.11
C PRO A 424 16.83 -9.68 21.01
N SER A 425 17.69 -10.59 20.55
CA SER A 425 18.17 -11.75 21.33
C SER A 425 19.70 -11.85 21.46
N LEU A 426 20.44 -10.96 20.79
CA LEU A 426 21.87 -10.78 20.96
C LEU A 426 22.18 -9.64 21.95
N ASP A 427 23.36 -9.66 22.57
CA ASP A 427 23.88 -8.50 23.28
C ASP A 427 24.06 -7.32 22.31
N GLY A 428 23.53 -6.15 22.70
CA GLY A 428 23.75 -4.92 21.95
C GLY A 428 25.17 -4.36 22.13
N SER A 429 25.60 -3.51 21.20
CA SER A 429 26.94 -2.94 21.13
C SER A 429 26.96 -1.41 21.15
N LEU A 430 28.03 -0.84 21.69
CA LEU A 430 28.25 0.62 21.69
C LEU A 430 28.76 1.09 20.32
N VAL A 431 28.41 2.32 19.96
CA VAL A 431 28.83 3.02 18.75
C VAL A 431 29.53 4.30 19.16
N TRP A 432 30.71 4.56 18.59
CA TRP A 432 31.54 5.73 18.86
C TRP A 432 31.45 6.76 17.72
N SER A 433 31.65 8.04 18.04
CA SER A 433 31.59 9.13 17.05
C SER A 433 32.80 9.15 16.10
N ALA A 434 32.67 9.91 14.99
CA ALA A 434 33.71 10.16 14.00
C ALA A 434 35.11 10.44 14.60
N ASP A 435 35.17 11.41 15.50
CA ASP A 435 36.43 11.91 16.10
C ASP A 435 36.91 11.09 17.31
N ALA A 436 36.14 10.09 17.76
CA ALA A 436 36.48 9.33 18.96
C ALA A 436 37.60 8.31 18.71
N ALA A 437 38.57 8.29 19.63
CA ALA A 437 39.59 7.25 19.72
C ALA A 437 38.97 5.95 20.30
N ALA A 438 38.18 5.26 19.47
CA ALA A 438 37.56 3.98 19.81
C ALA A 438 38.61 2.98 20.36
N PRO A 439 38.27 2.17 21.38
CA PRO A 439 39.23 1.46 22.22
C PRO A 439 40.20 0.53 21.47
N ASP A 440 39.78 0.02 20.30
CA ASP A 440 40.51 -0.98 19.51
C ASP A 440 41.36 -0.38 18.37
N ALA A 441 41.33 0.95 18.17
CA ALA A 441 42.24 1.76 17.34
C ALA A 441 42.70 1.18 15.97
N GLN A 442 41.80 0.49 15.25
CA GLN A 442 42.02 0.07 13.85
C GLN A 442 42.15 1.30 12.91
N PRO A 443 42.94 1.21 11.82
CA PRO A 443 42.91 2.19 10.73
C PRO A 443 41.50 2.38 10.13
N GLY A 444 41.30 3.49 9.41
CA GLY A 444 40.14 3.62 8.54
C GLY A 444 40.07 2.47 7.54
N VAL A 445 38.85 2.04 7.18
CA VAL A 445 38.68 1.43 5.85
C VAL A 445 39.00 2.55 4.87
N VAL A 446 39.93 2.29 3.97
CA VAL A 446 40.16 3.17 2.83
C VAL A 446 39.30 2.72 1.67
N ASN A 447 38.71 3.65 0.94
CA ASN A 447 38.09 3.35 -0.36
C ASN A 447 39.19 2.97 -1.38
N ALA A 448 38.80 2.50 -2.56
CA ALA A 448 39.72 2.22 -3.67
C ALA A 448 40.58 3.44 -4.10
N ALA A 449 40.21 4.66 -3.71
CA ALA A 449 40.98 5.89 -3.93
C ALA A 449 42.03 6.19 -2.82
N GLY A 450 42.02 5.44 -1.71
CA GLY A 450 42.98 5.56 -0.60
C GLY A 450 42.59 6.55 0.51
N GLU A 451 41.33 6.97 0.57
CA GLU A 451 40.84 7.97 1.54
C GLU A 451 40.27 7.29 2.80
N GLU A 452 40.68 7.72 4.00
CA GLU A 452 40.11 7.19 5.26
C GLU A 452 38.66 7.66 5.44
N LEU A 453 37.75 6.69 5.60
CA LEU A 453 36.31 6.94 5.63
C LEU A 453 35.82 7.27 7.06
N PRO A 454 34.87 8.22 7.21
CA PRO A 454 34.41 8.67 8.51
C PRO A 454 33.67 7.55 9.28
N ARG A 455 33.90 7.50 10.59
CA ARG A 455 33.03 6.74 11.52
C ARG A 455 31.76 7.55 11.79
N PHE A 456 30.75 6.95 12.43
CA PHE A 456 29.41 7.50 12.66
C PHE A 456 29.43 9.00 13.01
N THR A 457 28.88 9.83 12.12
CA THR A 457 29.09 11.29 12.14
C THR A 457 28.28 12.00 13.22
N GLY A 458 27.06 11.53 13.49
CA GLY A 458 26.15 12.14 14.47
C GLY A 458 24.71 11.65 14.31
N SER A 459 23.85 12.02 15.26
CA SER A 459 22.43 11.66 15.26
C SER A 459 21.63 12.46 14.22
N GLU A 460 22.11 13.62 13.81
CA GLU A 460 21.43 14.58 12.93
C GLU A 460 21.19 14.10 11.49
N THR A 461 21.84 13.01 11.06
CA THR A 461 21.65 12.39 9.74
C THR A 461 20.62 11.24 9.75
N LEU A 462 20.29 10.71 10.93
CA LEU A 462 19.31 9.63 11.10
C LEU A 462 17.88 10.17 10.89
N GLY A 463 16.98 9.35 10.36
CA GLY A 463 15.59 9.77 10.09
C GLY A 463 15.40 10.74 8.91
N GLN A 464 16.46 11.13 8.20
CA GLN A 464 16.31 11.92 6.98
C GLN A 464 15.73 11.05 5.86
N SER A 465 14.62 11.49 5.26
CA SER A 465 13.98 10.80 4.13
C SER A 465 14.96 10.71 2.95
N GLN A 466 15.02 9.54 2.30
CA GLN A 466 15.98 9.27 1.23
C GLN A 466 17.47 9.42 1.62
N SER A 467 17.84 9.03 2.85
CA SER A 467 19.25 8.85 3.25
C SER A 467 19.58 7.40 3.62
N ASN A 468 20.87 7.07 3.58
CA ASN A 468 21.45 5.86 4.17
C ASN A 468 22.63 6.25 5.05
N VAL A 469 22.52 6.06 6.37
CA VAL A 469 23.58 6.41 7.33
C VAL A 469 24.43 5.17 7.63
N ILE A 470 25.73 5.27 7.37
CA ILE A 470 26.67 4.16 7.56
C ILE A 470 27.23 4.17 8.99
N VAL A 471 27.13 3.03 9.67
CA VAL A 471 27.58 2.85 11.05
C VAL A 471 28.66 1.77 11.08
N ARG A 472 29.94 2.16 11.19
CA ARG A 472 31.01 1.17 11.38
C ARG A 472 30.98 0.62 12.80
N CYS A 473 30.73 -0.69 12.95
CA CYS A 473 30.71 -1.35 14.25
C CYS A 473 32.14 -1.78 14.67
N PRO A 474 32.47 -1.76 15.98
CA PRO A 474 33.74 -2.24 16.51
C PRO A 474 34.04 -3.72 16.22
N THR A 475 35.33 -4.09 16.24
CA THR A 475 35.78 -5.49 16.19
C THR A 475 35.15 -6.33 17.32
N ALA A 476 34.98 -5.77 18.52
CA ALA A 476 34.32 -6.43 19.64
C ALA A 476 32.85 -6.81 19.36
N SER A 477 32.17 -6.11 18.44
CA SER A 477 30.80 -6.41 18.01
C SER A 477 30.73 -7.57 17.02
N MET A 478 31.85 -7.99 16.42
CA MET A 478 31.84 -8.98 15.33
C MET A 478 31.37 -10.37 15.75
N GLU A 479 31.72 -10.82 16.95
CA GLU A 479 31.27 -12.11 17.47
C GLU A 479 29.73 -12.17 17.59
N GLN A 480 29.07 -11.02 17.77
CA GLN A 480 27.61 -10.90 17.82
C GLN A 480 27.02 -10.70 16.43
N LEU A 481 27.49 -9.70 15.67
CA LEU A 481 26.96 -9.36 14.35
C LEU A 481 27.12 -10.49 13.33
N SER A 482 28.22 -11.25 13.37
CA SER A 482 28.40 -12.41 12.49
C SER A 482 27.38 -13.53 12.71
N GLN A 483 26.74 -13.61 13.88
CA GLN A 483 25.64 -14.56 14.11
C GLN A 483 24.39 -14.23 13.29
N LEU A 484 24.22 -12.97 12.84
CA LEU A 484 23.15 -12.58 11.91
C LEU A 484 23.29 -13.20 10.50
N THR A 485 24.42 -13.85 10.19
CA THR A 485 24.56 -14.69 8.99
C THR A 485 23.87 -16.06 9.15
N GLN A 486 23.47 -16.45 10.36
CA GLN A 486 22.79 -17.71 10.66
C GLN A 486 21.27 -17.50 10.68
N GLU A 487 20.54 -18.30 9.90
CA GLU A 487 19.11 -18.16 9.65
C GLU A 487 18.29 -17.97 10.93
N GLU A 488 18.37 -18.91 11.89
CA GLU A 488 17.57 -18.86 13.12
C GLU A 488 17.85 -17.62 13.99
N VAL A 489 19.11 -17.16 14.04
CA VAL A 489 19.46 -15.94 14.78
C VAL A 489 18.91 -14.70 14.05
N LEU A 490 18.95 -14.67 12.72
CA LEU A 490 18.38 -13.59 11.92
C LEU A 490 16.85 -13.56 11.97
N LYS A 491 16.17 -14.70 12.15
CA LYS A 491 14.72 -14.74 12.41
C LYS A 491 14.39 -13.95 13.68
N GLU A 492 15.06 -14.25 14.79
CA GLU A 492 14.89 -13.55 16.07
C GLU A 492 15.32 -12.07 16.00
N ASN A 493 16.37 -11.76 15.23
CA ASN A 493 16.99 -10.44 15.14
C ASN A 493 16.68 -9.73 13.80
N SER A 494 15.47 -9.94 13.25
CA SER A 494 15.01 -9.36 11.96
C SER A 494 14.70 -7.85 12.00
N GLY A 495 15.13 -7.18 13.07
CA GLY A 495 15.07 -5.73 13.29
C GLY A 495 15.97 -5.34 14.47
N PHE A 496 16.34 -4.07 14.56
CA PHE A 496 17.27 -3.54 15.56
C PHE A 496 16.94 -2.10 15.93
N THR A 497 17.45 -1.60 17.06
CA THR A 497 17.29 -0.20 17.47
C THR A 497 18.65 0.45 17.69
N LEU A 498 18.84 1.65 17.17
CA LEU A 498 19.96 2.53 17.49
C LEU A 498 19.46 3.63 18.44
N TYR A 499 19.78 3.50 19.72
CA TYR A 499 19.48 4.52 20.73
C TYR A 499 20.56 5.60 20.70
N THR A 500 20.15 6.86 20.72
CA THR A 500 21.02 8.04 20.74
C THR A 500 20.60 8.98 21.86
N ALA A 501 21.37 10.05 22.12
CA ALA A 501 20.96 11.09 23.07
C ALA A 501 19.69 11.87 22.63
N ASP A 502 19.42 11.92 21.32
CA ASP A 502 18.35 12.73 20.73
C ASP A 502 17.09 11.93 20.34
N GLY A 503 17.16 10.60 20.39
CA GLY A 503 16.02 9.71 20.10
C GLY A 503 16.38 8.25 19.81
N ASP A 504 15.33 7.45 19.65
CA ASP A 504 15.38 6.02 19.35
C ASP A 504 15.10 5.78 17.86
N TYR A 505 16.06 5.22 17.13
CA TYR A 505 15.88 4.92 15.71
C TYR A 505 15.71 3.41 15.52
N ARG A 506 14.48 2.98 15.24
CA ARG A 506 14.11 1.56 15.06
C ARG A 506 14.15 1.17 13.58
N TYR A 507 14.67 -0.01 13.27
CA TYR A 507 14.86 -0.50 11.90
C TYR A 507 14.35 -1.94 11.74
N LYS A 508 13.77 -2.26 10.58
CA LYS A 508 13.57 -3.64 10.12
C LYS A 508 14.70 -4.02 9.17
N VAL A 509 15.30 -5.21 9.33
CA VAL A 509 16.43 -5.63 8.50
C VAL A 509 15.94 -5.86 7.06
N LEU A 510 16.60 -5.17 6.11
CA LEU A 510 16.30 -5.21 4.68
C LEU A 510 17.13 -6.27 3.95
N ALA A 511 18.41 -6.36 4.32
CA ALA A 511 19.42 -7.22 3.71
C ALA A 511 20.57 -7.52 4.70
N VAL A 512 21.18 -8.71 4.58
CA VAL A 512 22.40 -9.12 5.30
C VAL A 512 23.35 -9.77 4.30
N TYR A 513 24.57 -9.25 4.13
CA TYR A 513 25.48 -9.70 3.08
C TYR A 513 26.97 -9.48 3.42
N GLU A 514 27.86 -10.19 2.71
CA GLU A 514 29.29 -9.85 2.68
C GLU A 514 29.58 -8.90 1.51
N TRP A 515 30.54 -7.99 1.71
CA TRP A 515 30.88 -6.92 0.78
C TRP A 515 32.40 -6.70 0.75
N ASP A 516 32.98 -6.35 -0.41
CA ASP A 516 34.39 -6.01 -0.53
C ASP A 516 34.55 -4.54 -0.98
N PRO A 517 35.17 -3.66 -0.17
CA PRO A 517 35.35 -2.24 -0.52
C PRO A 517 36.38 -2.00 -1.65
N ASN A 518 37.08 -3.05 -2.10
CA ASN A 518 38.09 -3.00 -3.17
C ASN A 518 37.60 -3.63 -4.49
N GLU A 519 36.34 -4.06 -4.55
CA GLU A 519 35.76 -4.73 -5.72
C GLU A 519 35.58 -3.75 -6.90
N GLU A 520 36.26 -4.01 -8.02
CA GLU A 520 36.17 -3.22 -9.25
C GLU A 520 35.31 -3.91 -10.34
N GLY A 521 34.73 -3.11 -11.24
CA GLY A 521 33.96 -3.59 -12.40
C GLY A 521 32.44 -3.54 -12.20
N GLU A 522 31.69 -4.24 -13.07
CA GLU A 522 30.22 -4.17 -13.06
C GLU A 522 29.58 -4.77 -11.79
N ALA A 523 30.27 -5.65 -11.08
CA ALA A 523 29.81 -6.23 -9.81
C ALA A 523 30.11 -5.34 -8.58
N ALA A 524 30.87 -4.25 -8.75
CA ALA A 524 31.20 -3.33 -7.67
C ALA A 524 29.94 -2.71 -7.03
N PHE A 525 30.03 -2.39 -5.74
CA PHE A 525 28.96 -1.71 -5.01
C PHE A 525 29.55 -0.64 -4.11
N ASP A 526 29.58 0.61 -4.58
CA ASP A 526 30.09 1.73 -3.80
C ASP A 526 29.06 2.16 -2.74
N LEU A 527 28.99 1.37 -1.66
CA LEU A 527 28.12 1.61 -0.51
C LEU A 527 28.36 2.98 0.13
N TYR A 528 29.59 3.53 0.06
CA TYR A 528 29.94 4.80 0.68
C TYR A 528 29.49 6.02 -0.14
N SER A 529 29.40 5.90 -1.47
CA SER A 529 28.73 6.91 -2.32
C SER A 529 27.22 6.97 -2.05
N MET A 530 26.61 5.81 -1.75
CA MET A 530 25.16 5.61 -1.58
C MET A 530 24.66 6.06 -0.20
N GLN A 531 25.00 7.28 0.24
CA GLN A 531 24.51 7.90 1.48
C GLN A 531 23.41 8.94 1.24
N ASP A 532 23.52 9.72 0.16
CA ASP A 532 22.44 10.56 -0.38
C ASP A 532 21.67 9.74 -1.42
N LEU A 533 20.40 9.46 -1.14
CA LEU A 533 19.49 8.71 -2.03
C LEU A 533 18.36 9.60 -2.54
N SER A 534 18.53 10.94 -2.50
CA SER A 534 17.56 11.90 -3.05
C SER A 534 17.41 11.72 -4.58
N ASN A 535 18.48 11.30 -5.26
CA ASN A 535 18.42 10.84 -6.63
C ASN A 535 17.82 9.42 -6.71
N TYR A 536 16.69 9.29 -7.42
CA TYR A 536 15.97 8.03 -7.60
C TYR A 536 16.82 6.92 -8.25
N GLN A 537 17.79 7.25 -9.11
CA GLN A 537 18.71 6.27 -9.70
C GLN A 537 19.64 5.66 -8.64
N ASP A 538 20.16 6.49 -7.73
CA ASP A 538 21.10 6.07 -6.70
C ASP A 538 20.35 5.33 -5.58
N TYR A 539 19.16 5.82 -5.22
CA TYR A 539 18.19 5.11 -4.38
C TYR A 539 17.90 3.69 -4.87
N LEU A 540 17.53 3.53 -6.16
CA LEU A 540 17.27 2.20 -6.71
C LEU A 540 18.56 1.36 -6.75
N THR A 541 19.69 1.95 -7.15
CA THR A 541 20.97 1.23 -7.18
C THR A 541 21.35 0.70 -5.79
N PHE A 542 21.13 1.47 -4.74
CA PHE A 542 21.30 1.07 -3.34
C PHE A 542 20.33 -0.05 -2.92
N VAL A 543 19.01 0.16 -3.04
CA VAL A 543 18.00 -0.80 -2.57
C VAL A 543 18.10 -2.14 -3.32
N LEU A 544 18.26 -2.08 -4.64
CA LEU A 544 18.39 -3.27 -5.49
C LEU A 544 19.76 -3.95 -5.28
N GLY A 545 20.84 -3.18 -5.13
CA GLY A 545 22.18 -3.70 -4.90
C GLY A 545 22.34 -4.38 -3.53
N ALA A 546 21.69 -3.87 -2.49
CA ALA A 546 21.64 -4.51 -1.17
C ALA A 546 20.76 -5.77 -1.19
N LYS A 547 19.56 -5.72 -1.78
CA LYS A 547 18.70 -6.90 -1.95
C LYS A 547 19.36 -8.00 -2.79
N ALA A 548 20.04 -7.66 -3.88
CA ALA A 548 20.74 -8.61 -4.75
C ALA A 548 21.88 -9.37 -4.05
N ARG A 549 22.50 -8.77 -3.03
CA ARG A 549 23.60 -9.37 -2.26
C ARG A 549 23.13 -10.11 -1.00
N SER A 550 21.91 -9.83 -0.54
CA SER A 550 21.35 -10.39 0.69
C SER A 550 21.34 -11.91 0.67
N LEU A 551 21.95 -12.53 1.68
CA LEU A 551 21.95 -13.97 1.92
C LEU A 551 20.54 -14.54 2.19
N TYR A 552 19.60 -13.67 2.56
CA TYR A 552 18.21 -14.01 2.92
C TYR A 552 17.20 -13.07 2.24
N GLU A 553 16.06 -13.61 1.82
CA GLU A 553 14.89 -12.82 1.45
C GLU A 553 14.21 -12.31 2.74
N MET A 554 14.41 -11.01 3.02
CA MET A 554 13.86 -10.36 4.23
C MET A 554 12.47 -9.75 3.98
N PRO A 555 11.49 -9.92 4.91
CA PRO A 555 10.11 -9.46 4.76
C PRO A 555 9.89 -7.94 4.89
N ALA A 556 10.96 -7.13 4.98
CA ALA A 556 10.85 -5.68 5.03
C ALA A 556 10.47 -5.10 3.65
N ASP A 557 9.31 -4.44 3.58
CA ASP A 557 8.85 -3.68 2.41
C ASP A 557 9.61 -2.35 2.27
N VAL A 558 9.76 -1.84 1.04
CA VAL A 558 10.44 -0.56 0.76
C VAL A 558 9.56 0.33 -0.12
N ARG A 559 9.64 1.65 0.08
CA ARG A 559 8.86 2.70 -0.60
C ARG A 559 9.70 3.95 -0.81
N ASP A 560 9.38 4.71 -1.85
CA ASP A 560 9.88 6.07 -2.06
C ASP A 560 9.85 6.87 -0.74
N GLY A 561 10.97 7.51 -0.39
CA GLY A 561 11.09 8.30 0.83
C GLY A 561 11.48 7.55 2.11
N ASP A 562 11.56 6.22 2.10
CA ASP A 562 12.14 5.47 3.25
C ASP A 562 13.59 5.93 3.53
N ALA A 563 13.99 5.85 4.81
CA ALA A 563 15.34 6.11 5.30
C ALA A 563 16.01 4.81 5.76
N PHE A 564 17.34 4.75 5.71
CA PHE A 564 18.12 3.54 6.01
C PHE A 564 19.30 3.79 6.94
N VAL A 565 19.69 2.74 7.66
CA VAL A 565 21.00 2.62 8.31
C VAL A 565 21.68 1.38 7.77
N THR A 566 22.95 1.48 7.42
CA THR A 566 23.76 0.32 7.06
C THR A 566 24.89 0.11 8.07
N LEU A 567 24.78 -0.96 8.84
CA LEU A 567 25.80 -1.41 9.78
C LEU A 567 26.90 -2.11 8.98
N VAL A 568 28.17 -1.72 9.19
CA VAL A 568 29.33 -2.25 8.45
C VAL A 568 30.41 -2.67 9.44
N ALA A 569 30.93 -3.89 9.32
CA ALA A 569 31.83 -4.47 10.32
C ALA A 569 32.79 -5.50 9.68
N ASP A 570 33.97 -5.73 10.25
CA ASP A 570 35.05 -6.51 9.57
C ASP A 570 34.68 -8.02 9.47
N SER A 571 34.61 -8.63 8.28
CA SER A 571 34.14 -10.03 8.15
C SER A 571 35.08 -11.03 8.84
N PRO A 572 34.56 -12.03 9.59
CA PRO A 572 35.38 -13.07 10.19
C PRO A 572 35.91 -14.10 9.17
N ASN A 573 35.42 -14.05 7.93
CA ASN A 573 35.63 -15.10 6.92
C ASN A 573 36.73 -14.79 5.90
N ALA A 574 37.24 -13.55 5.84
CA ALA A 574 38.36 -13.18 4.96
C ALA A 574 39.01 -11.85 5.35
N ASP A 575 40.32 -11.73 5.17
CA ASP A 575 41.03 -10.45 5.19
C ASP A 575 40.43 -9.47 4.16
N GLY A 576 40.12 -8.24 4.58
CA GLY A 576 39.71 -7.13 3.71
C GLY A 576 38.21 -7.04 3.37
N ARG A 577 37.41 -8.09 3.59
CA ARG A 577 35.96 -8.07 3.33
C ARG A 577 35.16 -7.66 4.58
N MET A 578 33.98 -7.10 4.38
CA MET A 578 33.10 -6.57 5.42
C MET A 578 31.79 -7.39 5.49
N LEU A 579 31.27 -7.59 6.69
CA LEU A 579 29.89 -7.96 6.93
C LEU A 579 29.02 -6.69 6.93
N VAL A 580 27.87 -6.75 6.29
CA VAL A 580 26.95 -5.62 6.11
C VAL A 580 25.52 -6.00 6.47
N ILE A 581 24.86 -5.16 7.27
CA ILE A 581 23.43 -5.27 7.61
C ILE A 581 22.74 -3.94 7.29
N THR A 582 21.92 -3.92 6.25
CA THR A 582 21.09 -2.76 5.93
C THR A 582 19.74 -2.88 6.63
N GLY A 583 19.36 -1.88 7.41
CA GLY A 583 18.06 -1.74 8.04
C GLY A 583 17.27 -0.57 7.45
N ARG A 584 15.98 -0.77 7.21
CA ARG A 584 15.02 0.28 6.81
C ARG A 584 14.31 0.84 8.04
N GLN A 585 14.27 2.16 8.19
CA GLN A 585 13.73 2.81 9.37
C GLN A 585 12.22 2.61 9.50
N LEU A 586 11.75 2.29 10.70
CA LEU A 586 10.34 2.10 11.01
C LEU A 586 9.55 3.39 10.76
N ARG A 587 8.42 3.29 10.05
CA ARG A 587 7.57 4.45 9.71
C ARG A 587 6.72 4.84 10.92
N GLU A 588 6.36 6.12 11.04
CA GLU A 588 5.66 6.72 12.20
C GLU A 588 4.46 5.92 12.73
N ASN A 589 3.69 5.28 11.83
CA ASN A 589 2.45 4.55 12.14
C ASN A 589 2.62 3.02 11.97
N GLU A 590 3.85 2.50 11.94
CA GLU A 590 4.19 1.09 11.70
C GLU A 590 4.69 0.42 12.99
N ALA A 591 4.20 -0.78 13.31
CA ALA A 591 4.63 -1.47 14.53
C ALA A 591 6.02 -2.12 14.41
N ALA A 592 6.81 -2.03 15.48
CA ALA A 592 8.14 -2.65 15.64
C ALA A 592 8.08 -4.19 15.82
N ILE A 593 7.17 -4.86 15.10
CA ILE A 593 6.99 -6.31 15.15
C ILE A 593 7.97 -6.97 14.19
N LEU A 594 8.64 -8.01 14.70
CA LEU A 594 9.53 -8.89 13.96
C LEU A 594 8.74 -10.09 13.43
N PHE A 595 8.88 -10.37 12.14
CA PHE A 595 8.22 -11.48 11.44
C PHE A 595 9.26 -12.51 10.97
N GLY A 596 10.10 -12.97 11.91
CA GLY A 596 11.24 -13.84 11.62
C GLY A 596 10.89 -15.10 10.84
N ASN A 597 9.75 -15.70 11.11
CA ASN A 597 9.22 -16.88 10.39
C ASN A 597 8.99 -16.66 8.87
N GLN A 598 9.01 -15.41 8.37
CA GLN A 598 8.95 -15.08 6.94
C GLN A 598 10.34 -14.90 6.29
N VAL A 599 11.44 -14.91 7.06
CA VAL A 599 12.81 -14.90 6.52
C VAL A 599 13.09 -16.25 5.86
N GLN A 600 13.59 -16.24 4.62
CA GLN A 600 14.00 -17.44 3.87
C GLN A 600 15.42 -17.26 3.31
N PRO A 601 16.22 -18.32 3.12
CA PRO A 601 17.48 -18.24 2.37
C PRO A 601 17.25 -17.74 0.94
N ALA A 602 18.12 -16.84 0.45
CA ALA A 602 18.06 -16.39 -0.94
C ALA A 602 18.57 -17.50 -1.88
N GLU A 603 17.88 -17.75 -3.01
CA GLU A 603 18.26 -18.81 -3.95
C GLU A 603 19.64 -18.59 -4.60
N GLN A 604 19.94 -17.34 -4.96
CA GLN A 604 21.18 -16.94 -5.65
C GLN A 604 21.63 -15.53 -5.21
N PRO A 605 22.14 -15.35 -3.98
CA PRO A 605 22.75 -14.09 -3.57
C PRO A 605 23.99 -13.79 -4.40
N LEU A 606 24.18 -12.52 -4.76
CA LEU A 606 25.43 -12.03 -5.32
C LEU A 606 26.46 -11.88 -4.20
N LEU A 607 27.50 -12.71 -4.24
CA LEU A 607 28.64 -12.68 -3.32
C LEU A 607 29.77 -11.80 -3.91
N PRO A 608 30.71 -11.30 -3.10
CA PRO A 608 31.89 -10.60 -3.61
C PRO A 608 32.69 -11.48 -4.58
N MET A 609 33.18 -10.91 -5.69
CA MET A 609 33.74 -11.69 -6.81
C MET A 609 34.87 -12.65 -6.42
N ALA A 610 35.69 -12.28 -5.44
CA ALA A 610 36.75 -13.13 -4.88
C ALA A 610 36.26 -14.49 -4.37
N VAL A 611 35.01 -14.59 -3.91
CA VAL A 611 34.39 -15.88 -3.51
C VAL A 611 34.25 -16.79 -4.72
N TYR A 612 33.61 -16.30 -5.80
CA TYR A 612 33.43 -17.07 -7.04
C TYR A 612 34.77 -17.49 -7.66
N GLU A 613 35.79 -16.62 -7.63
CA GLU A 613 37.15 -16.96 -8.06
C GLU A 613 37.77 -18.07 -7.21
N SER A 614 37.63 -18.00 -5.88
CA SER A 614 38.19 -19.01 -4.96
C SER A 614 37.51 -20.38 -5.03
N GLU A 615 36.21 -20.42 -5.28
CA GLU A 615 35.41 -21.65 -5.37
C GLU A 615 35.33 -22.22 -6.79
N GLY A 616 35.78 -21.46 -7.81
CA GLY A 616 35.69 -21.85 -9.22
C GLY A 616 34.27 -21.78 -9.79
N LEU A 617 33.42 -20.94 -9.21
CA LEU A 617 32.02 -20.72 -9.59
C LEU A 617 31.88 -19.56 -10.57
N SER A 618 30.69 -19.43 -11.17
CA SER A 618 30.33 -18.27 -12.00
C SER A 618 29.38 -17.35 -11.24
N ALA A 619 29.66 -16.05 -11.22
CA ALA A 619 28.80 -15.06 -10.59
C ALA A 619 27.42 -14.98 -11.29
N PRO A 620 26.32 -14.80 -10.55
CA PRO A 620 25.02 -14.49 -11.13
C PRO A 620 25.04 -13.09 -11.75
N SER A 621 24.31 -12.90 -12.84
CA SER A 621 24.20 -11.61 -13.52
C SER A 621 23.56 -10.55 -12.62
N LEU A 622 24.32 -9.50 -12.28
CA LEU A 622 23.82 -8.36 -11.51
C LEU A 622 22.63 -7.70 -12.19
N THR A 623 22.59 -7.63 -13.51
CA THR A 623 21.45 -7.09 -14.27
C THR A 623 20.19 -7.94 -14.06
N THR A 624 20.33 -9.27 -14.04
CA THR A 624 19.21 -10.20 -13.84
C THR A 624 18.69 -10.16 -12.41
N LEU A 625 19.58 -10.06 -11.41
CA LEU A 625 19.20 -9.87 -10.01
C LEU A 625 18.57 -8.49 -9.76
N SER A 626 19.16 -7.44 -10.32
CA SER A 626 18.60 -6.08 -10.25
C SER A 626 17.21 -6.01 -10.88
N GLN A 627 16.94 -6.74 -11.96
CA GLN A 627 15.59 -6.81 -12.57
C GLN A 627 14.59 -7.61 -11.73
N TYR A 628 15.01 -8.74 -11.13
CA TYR A 628 14.16 -9.48 -10.19
C TYR A 628 13.75 -8.58 -9.01
N TRP A 629 14.72 -7.89 -8.40
CA TRP A 629 14.46 -6.97 -7.30
C TRP A 629 13.75 -5.67 -7.72
N LEU A 630 13.91 -5.20 -8.97
CA LEU A 630 13.17 -4.04 -9.50
C LEU A 630 11.70 -4.39 -9.72
N ASN A 631 11.41 -5.61 -10.18
CA ASN A 631 10.04 -6.12 -10.27
C ASN A 631 9.42 -6.28 -8.86
N TRP A 632 10.19 -6.80 -7.89
CA TRP A 632 9.80 -6.83 -6.47
C TRP A 632 9.53 -5.41 -5.92
N TYR A 633 10.34 -4.42 -6.30
CA TYR A 633 10.19 -3.03 -5.89
C TYR A 633 8.92 -2.40 -6.48
N ILE A 634 8.75 -2.47 -7.81
CA ILE A 634 7.60 -1.92 -8.54
C ILE A 634 6.26 -2.51 -8.06
N THR A 635 6.26 -3.78 -7.65
CA THR A 635 5.07 -4.48 -7.12
C THR A 635 4.84 -4.24 -5.62
N GLY A 636 5.67 -3.44 -4.95
CA GLY A 636 5.57 -3.20 -3.51
C GLY A 636 5.75 -4.50 -2.69
N GLY A 637 6.75 -5.31 -3.05
CA GLY A 637 7.22 -6.44 -2.23
C GLY A 637 6.72 -7.84 -2.63
N ALA A 638 6.27 -8.07 -3.87
CA ALA A 638 5.99 -9.43 -4.36
C ALA A 638 7.26 -10.11 -4.88
N THR A 639 7.41 -11.40 -4.64
CA THR A 639 8.31 -12.24 -5.45
C THR A 639 7.73 -12.41 -6.86
N SER A 640 8.51 -12.91 -7.82
CA SER A 640 8.19 -12.79 -9.26
C SER A 640 7.00 -13.61 -9.77
N SER A 641 6.20 -14.22 -8.90
CA SER A 641 4.96 -14.94 -9.24
C SER A 641 3.78 -14.03 -9.58
N ASP A 642 3.67 -12.88 -8.92
CA ASP A 642 2.36 -12.24 -8.72
C ASP A 642 1.96 -11.24 -9.81
N VAL A 643 2.73 -11.15 -10.90
CA VAL A 643 2.70 -10.04 -11.88
C VAL A 643 2.12 -10.44 -13.23
N GLN A 644 1.80 -11.73 -13.44
CA GLN A 644 1.51 -12.25 -14.80
C GLN A 644 0.05 -12.12 -15.25
N GLU A 645 -0.89 -11.73 -14.38
CA GLU A 645 -2.34 -11.83 -14.64
C GLU A 645 -3.08 -10.49 -14.82
N GLU A 646 -2.44 -9.33 -14.67
CA GLU A 646 -3.11 -8.01 -14.83
C GLU A 646 -3.41 -7.59 -16.29
N ALA A 647 -3.04 -8.40 -17.28
CA ALA A 647 -3.14 -8.07 -18.71
C ALA A 647 -4.56 -8.28 -19.30
N GLY A 648 -5.54 -7.54 -18.79
CA GLY A 648 -6.96 -7.63 -19.20
C GLY A 648 -7.20 -7.34 -20.69
N MET A 649 -7.42 -8.40 -21.47
CA MET A 649 -7.88 -8.38 -22.87
C MET A 649 -9.42 -8.41 -22.97
N PRO A 650 -10.04 -8.06 -24.12
CA PRO A 650 -11.50 -7.92 -24.24
C PRO A 650 -12.25 -9.26 -24.29
N ASP A 651 -13.58 -9.20 -24.06
CA ASP A 651 -14.52 -10.34 -24.07
C ASP A 651 -14.35 -11.25 -25.30
N GLU A 652 -14.25 -12.57 -25.08
CA GLU A 652 -13.96 -13.55 -26.16
C GLU A 652 -15.15 -13.85 -27.08
N ASP A 653 -16.39 -13.67 -26.64
CA ASP A 653 -17.59 -14.11 -27.36
C ASP A 653 -18.07 -13.12 -28.44
N ARG A 654 -17.29 -13.00 -29.53
CA ARG A 654 -17.79 -12.42 -30.79
C ARG A 654 -17.31 -13.18 -32.04
N PRO A 655 -18.16 -14.02 -32.68
CA PRO A 655 -17.79 -14.69 -33.92
C PRO A 655 -17.67 -13.69 -35.08
N LEU A 656 -16.74 -13.97 -36.00
CA LEU A 656 -16.40 -13.09 -37.13
C LEU A 656 -17.53 -12.88 -38.17
N SER A 657 -18.71 -13.47 -37.95
CA SER A 657 -19.89 -13.39 -38.81
C SER A 657 -20.78 -12.16 -38.58
N GLU A 658 -20.64 -11.45 -37.45
CA GLU A 658 -21.56 -10.34 -37.09
C GLU A 658 -21.03 -8.93 -37.39
N VAL A 659 -19.80 -8.79 -37.87
CA VAL A 659 -19.28 -7.49 -38.38
C VAL A 659 -19.77 -7.27 -39.82
N GLY A 660 -21.09 -7.19 -40.00
CA GLY A 660 -21.70 -7.29 -41.33
C GLY A 660 -23.19 -7.01 -41.43
N GLY A 661 -23.73 -6.02 -40.70
CA GLY A 661 -25.13 -5.62 -40.86
C GLY A 661 -25.55 -4.47 -39.96
N GLY A 662 -25.72 -3.27 -40.54
CA GLY A 662 -26.47 -2.20 -39.88
C GLY A 662 -27.94 -2.33 -40.24
N GLU A 663 -28.83 -2.44 -39.25
CA GLU A 663 -30.27 -2.42 -39.52
C GLU A 663 -30.72 -1.02 -39.93
N THR A 664 -31.25 -0.94 -41.15
CA THR A 664 -31.85 0.28 -41.72
C THR A 664 -33.20 0.57 -41.08
N VAL A 665 -33.38 1.80 -40.60
CA VAL A 665 -34.73 2.38 -40.47
C VAL A 665 -35.31 2.61 -41.87
N GLU A 666 -36.62 2.45 -42.03
CA GLU A 666 -37.31 2.36 -43.33
C GLU A 666 -37.25 3.62 -44.23
N PRO A 667 -37.47 3.47 -45.55
CA PRO A 667 -37.00 4.42 -46.56
C PRO A 667 -38.05 5.44 -47.04
N SER A 668 -37.62 6.35 -47.92
CA SER A 668 -38.52 7.07 -48.82
C SER A 668 -37.94 7.17 -50.25
N ALA A 669 -38.73 6.70 -51.22
CA ALA A 669 -38.66 6.92 -52.67
C ALA A 669 -37.32 6.66 -53.42
N SER A 670 -37.24 5.48 -54.06
CA SER A 670 -36.48 5.29 -55.31
C SER A 670 -37.18 5.98 -56.50
N PRO A 671 -36.55 6.12 -57.69
CA PRO A 671 -36.53 4.97 -58.61
C PRO A 671 -35.20 4.72 -59.36
N THR A 672 -34.97 3.43 -59.60
CA THR A 672 -34.06 2.76 -60.56
C THR A 672 -34.63 2.84 -62.01
N PRO A 673 -34.05 2.23 -63.08
CA PRO A 673 -32.91 1.29 -63.17
C PRO A 673 -31.89 1.54 -64.32
N ASP A 674 -31.08 0.50 -64.59
CA ASP A 674 -30.44 0.10 -65.86
C ASP A 674 -28.95 0.47 -66.14
N ALA A 675 -28.12 -0.43 -66.71
CA ALA A 675 -28.20 -1.91 -66.80
C ALA A 675 -26.87 -2.57 -67.28
N SER A 676 -26.62 -3.79 -66.79
CA SER A 676 -26.00 -4.94 -67.49
C SER A 676 -24.50 -4.99 -67.89
N ALA A 677 -24.02 -6.25 -67.91
CA ALA A 677 -22.99 -6.86 -68.80
C ALA A 677 -21.48 -6.57 -68.65
N SER A 678 -20.77 -7.59 -68.17
CA SER A 678 -19.42 -8.03 -68.61
C SER A 678 -19.51 -8.77 -69.98
N PRO A 679 -18.45 -9.37 -70.59
CA PRO A 679 -17.02 -9.49 -70.19
C PRO A 679 -15.96 -9.30 -71.33
N ASP A 680 -14.66 -9.39 -70.98
CA ASP A 680 -13.54 -10.01 -71.74
C ASP A 680 -13.16 -9.55 -73.19
N PRO A 681 -11.98 -9.94 -73.76
CA PRO A 681 -10.64 -10.00 -73.14
C PRO A 681 -9.47 -9.53 -74.06
N SER A 682 -8.26 -9.43 -73.48
CA SER A 682 -6.93 -9.70 -74.10
C SER A 682 -6.27 -8.79 -75.17
N ALA A 683 -4.93 -8.78 -75.10
CA ALA A 683 -3.91 -8.66 -76.15
C ALA A 683 -3.27 -7.28 -76.53
N SER A 684 -2.00 -7.17 -76.12
CA SER A 684 -0.85 -6.39 -76.67
C SER A 684 -0.65 -6.57 -78.20
N PRO A 685 0.19 -5.80 -78.96
CA PRO A 685 1.51 -5.30 -78.52
C PRO A 685 2.17 -4.03 -79.17
N ASN A 686 3.36 -3.69 -78.64
CA ASN A 686 4.56 -3.11 -79.28
C ASN A 686 4.61 -1.66 -79.88
N ALA A 687 5.41 -0.84 -79.19
CA ALA A 687 6.69 -0.25 -79.66
C ALA A 687 6.77 1.10 -80.43
N SER A 688 7.50 2.04 -79.79
CA SER A 688 8.64 2.83 -80.33
C SER A 688 8.52 4.36 -80.52
N ALA A 689 9.67 5.04 -80.26
CA ALA A 689 10.15 6.36 -80.72
C ALA A 689 9.60 7.71 -80.16
N SER A 690 10.47 8.33 -79.32
CA SER A 690 10.86 9.76 -79.14
C SER A 690 10.67 10.77 -80.31
N PRO A 691 10.88 12.12 -80.15
CA PRO A 691 11.45 12.87 -79.00
C PRO A 691 10.75 14.21 -78.55
N LYS A 692 11.34 14.86 -77.53
CA LYS A 692 11.07 16.19 -76.92
C LYS A 692 11.55 17.38 -77.80
N PRO A 693 11.02 18.61 -77.65
CA PRO A 693 11.72 19.70 -76.90
C PRO A 693 10.76 20.69 -76.18
N SER A 694 11.15 21.80 -75.52
CA SER A 694 12.27 22.14 -74.59
C SER A 694 12.19 23.64 -74.20
N ALA A 695 12.49 24.04 -72.95
CA ALA A 695 13.02 25.39 -72.61
C ALA A 695 13.47 25.52 -71.13
N THR A 696 14.65 26.10 -70.90
CA THR A 696 15.18 26.63 -69.60
C THR A 696 16.24 27.68 -69.96
N PRO A 697 16.54 28.68 -69.09
CA PRO A 697 17.90 28.77 -68.46
C PRO A 697 17.87 29.45 -67.05
N SER A 698 18.94 29.69 -66.27
CA SER A 698 20.28 29.11 -65.93
C SER A 698 20.83 30.01 -64.76
N ALA A 699 21.96 29.87 -64.04
CA ALA A 699 23.22 29.09 -64.08
C ALA A 699 23.70 28.89 -62.59
N SER A 700 24.68 28.07 -62.15
CA SER A 700 26.08 27.71 -62.57
C SER A 700 27.16 28.68 -62.07
N PRO A 701 28.41 28.28 -61.70
CA PRO A 701 29.21 27.05 -62.01
C PRO A 701 29.44 26.07 -60.81
N SER A 702 29.80 24.76 -60.88
CA SER A 702 30.74 23.89 -61.66
C SER A 702 31.97 23.45 -60.80
N ALA A 703 32.64 22.29 -60.88
CA ALA A 703 32.75 21.23 -61.91
C ALA A 703 33.27 19.83 -61.41
N SER A 704 33.14 18.77 -62.24
CA SER A 704 33.94 17.49 -62.32
C SER A 704 33.97 16.48 -61.14
N ALA A 705 34.10 15.13 -61.32
CA ALA A 705 34.10 14.21 -62.49
C ALA A 705 33.75 12.73 -62.06
N ALA A 706 33.62 11.77 -62.99
CA ALA A 706 33.17 10.35 -62.78
C ALA A 706 34.20 9.28 -63.31
N PRO A 707 34.00 7.93 -63.18
CA PRO A 707 33.06 7.14 -64.03
C PRO A 707 32.43 5.84 -63.40
N THR A 708 31.67 5.08 -64.23
CA THR A 708 30.91 3.82 -63.94
C THR A 708 31.55 2.57 -64.62
N PRO A 709 31.12 1.26 -64.51
CA PRO A 709 29.85 0.73 -65.12
C PRO A 709 29.21 -0.63 -64.62
N GLY A 710 27.90 -0.65 -64.30
CA GLY A 710 26.93 -1.80 -64.45
C GLY A 710 27.23 -3.18 -63.80
N PRO A 711 26.47 -4.27 -64.13
CA PRO A 711 25.12 -4.37 -64.70
C PRO A 711 24.13 -5.22 -63.84
N THR A 712 22.86 -5.34 -64.28
CA THR A 712 21.77 -6.08 -63.58
C THR A 712 21.85 -7.62 -63.69
N PRO A 713 21.66 -8.39 -62.60
CA PRO A 713 21.46 -9.86 -62.65
C PRO A 713 20.04 -10.31 -63.05
N ALA A 714 19.91 -11.55 -63.51
CA ALA A 714 18.65 -12.21 -63.88
C ALA A 714 17.92 -12.81 -62.65
N PRO A 715 16.66 -13.32 -62.75
CA PRO A 715 15.91 -13.75 -61.57
C PRO A 715 16.47 -15.03 -60.94
N THR A 716 16.77 -14.94 -59.65
CA THR A 716 17.18 -16.06 -58.78
C THR A 716 15.94 -16.90 -58.38
N PRO A 717 16.07 -18.22 -58.14
CA PRO A 717 14.90 -19.11 -58.03
C PRO A 717 13.97 -18.84 -56.85
N ALA A 718 12.75 -19.39 -56.94
CA ALA A 718 11.89 -19.58 -55.78
C ALA A 718 12.64 -20.33 -54.66
N PRO A 719 12.42 -20.01 -53.38
CA PRO A 719 13.24 -20.53 -52.29
C PRO A 719 13.19 -22.05 -52.23
N THR A 720 14.36 -22.68 -52.34
CA THR A 720 14.57 -24.05 -51.86
C THR A 720 14.08 -24.12 -50.42
N PRO A 721 13.29 -25.14 -50.01
CA PRO A 721 12.84 -25.23 -48.63
C PRO A 721 14.04 -25.27 -47.69
N THR A 722 14.13 -24.26 -46.83
CA THR A 722 15.13 -24.18 -45.76
C THR A 722 15.06 -25.48 -44.95
N PRO A 723 16.19 -26.12 -44.59
CA PRO A 723 16.16 -27.19 -43.60
C PRO A 723 15.47 -26.65 -42.34
N PRO A 724 14.66 -27.45 -41.62
CA PRO A 724 13.99 -26.98 -40.41
C PRO A 724 15.04 -26.45 -39.43
N PRO A 725 14.84 -25.26 -38.83
CA PRO A 725 15.78 -24.70 -37.87
C PRO A 725 15.95 -25.68 -36.69
N THR A 726 17.19 -25.76 -36.19
CA THR A 726 17.56 -26.71 -35.14
C THR A 726 16.85 -26.38 -33.83
N SER A 727 15.80 -27.12 -33.48
CA SER A 727 15.27 -27.13 -32.11
C SER A 727 16.40 -27.47 -31.13
N GLY A 728 16.63 -26.62 -30.13
CA GLY A 728 17.79 -26.73 -29.24
C GLY A 728 18.24 -25.42 -28.60
N SER A 729 17.79 -24.26 -29.08
CA SER A 729 17.91 -22.99 -28.36
C SER A 729 16.84 -22.91 -27.27
N THR A 730 17.20 -23.22 -26.03
CA THR A 730 16.33 -22.96 -24.87
C THR A 730 16.56 -21.55 -24.33
N ILE A 731 15.52 -21.00 -23.69
CA ILE A 731 15.55 -19.75 -22.95
C ILE A 731 14.84 -19.94 -21.62
N THR A 732 15.41 -19.38 -20.54
CA THR A 732 14.76 -19.37 -19.23
C THR A 732 13.58 -18.42 -19.29
N VAL A 733 12.38 -18.90 -18.99
CA VAL A 733 11.15 -18.09 -18.90
C VAL A 733 10.55 -18.20 -17.51
N THR A 734 9.81 -17.18 -17.08
CA THR A 734 8.91 -17.28 -15.93
C THR A 734 7.50 -17.57 -16.45
N MET A 735 6.91 -18.70 -16.05
CA MET A 735 5.56 -19.09 -16.40
C MET A 735 4.80 -19.52 -15.14
N ASN A 736 3.66 -18.89 -14.87
CA ASN A 736 2.89 -19.03 -13.63
C ASN A 736 3.78 -18.83 -12.38
N GLY A 737 4.71 -17.88 -12.45
CA GLY A 737 5.70 -17.59 -11.42
C GLY A 737 6.90 -18.53 -11.31
N VAL A 738 6.87 -19.70 -11.97
CA VAL A 738 7.97 -20.67 -11.93
C VAL A 738 8.96 -20.39 -13.06
N ARG A 739 10.26 -20.32 -12.74
CA ARG A 739 11.32 -20.31 -13.76
C ARG A 739 11.49 -21.71 -14.36
N GLN A 740 11.47 -21.81 -15.68
CA GLN A 740 11.71 -23.05 -16.43
C GLN A 740 12.46 -22.76 -17.73
N GLU A 741 13.19 -23.72 -18.27
CA GLU A 741 13.66 -23.65 -19.65
C GLU A 741 12.51 -23.96 -20.63
N MET A 742 12.37 -23.14 -21.66
CA MET A 742 11.41 -23.27 -22.75
C MET A 742 12.15 -23.18 -24.09
N ASP A 743 11.65 -23.82 -25.14
CA ASP A 743 12.18 -23.60 -26.50
C ASP A 743 11.94 -22.13 -26.93
N LEU A 744 12.98 -21.48 -27.47
CA LEU A 744 12.93 -20.07 -27.86
C LEU A 744 11.81 -19.75 -28.85
N VAL A 745 11.47 -20.68 -29.76
CA VAL A 745 10.36 -20.53 -30.70
C VAL A 745 9.03 -20.43 -29.94
N GLU A 746 8.83 -21.31 -28.96
CA GLU A 746 7.58 -21.35 -28.21
C GLU A 746 7.45 -20.13 -27.29
N CYS A 747 8.54 -19.72 -26.65
CA CYS A 747 8.59 -18.47 -25.87
C CYS A 747 8.19 -17.25 -26.72
N LEU A 748 8.79 -17.08 -27.90
CA LEU A 748 8.49 -15.95 -28.79
C LEU A 748 7.08 -16.05 -29.40
N ALA A 749 6.57 -17.27 -29.61
CA ALA A 749 5.18 -17.49 -30.03
C ALA A 749 4.18 -17.12 -28.93
N MET A 750 4.45 -17.46 -27.67
CA MET A 750 3.62 -17.07 -26.51
C MET A 750 3.64 -15.56 -26.32
N ILE A 751 4.80 -14.90 -26.35
CA ILE A 751 4.89 -13.44 -26.29
C ILE A 751 4.05 -12.81 -27.40
N ALA A 752 4.23 -13.22 -28.66
CA ALA A 752 3.47 -12.67 -29.79
C ALA A 752 1.95 -12.90 -29.68
N ARG A 753 1.52 -14.06 -29.14
CA ARG A 753 0.11 -14.42 -28.88
C ARG A 753 -0.53 -13.56 -27.77
N ASN A 754 0.27 -13.17 -26.77
CA ASN A 754 -0.15 -12.35 -25.64
C ASN A 754 -0.23 -10.87 -26.03
N GLU A 755 0.81 -10.37 -26.70
CA GLU A 755 0.99 -8.96 -27.06
C GLU A 755 0.08 -8.52 -28.22
N MET A 756 -0.22 -9.40 -29.18
CA MET A 756 -0.97 -9.06 -30.40
C MET A 756 -2.24 -9.89 -30.63
N GLY A 757 -2.60 -10.77 -29.69
CA GLY A 757 -3.78 -11.64 -29.82
C GLY A 757 -3.61 -12.73 -30.88
N ALA A 758 -4.73 -13.26 -31.41
CA ALA A 758 -4.76 -14.41 -32.31
C ALA A 758 -4.87 -14.10 -33.81
N ASN A 759 -5.16 -12.85 -34.18
CA ASN A 759 -5.60 -12.44 -35.52
C ASN A 759 -4.72 -11.36 -36.18
N ALA A 760 -3.53 -11.08 -35.64
CA ALA A 760 -2.63 -10.08 -36.23
C ALA A 760 -2.00 -10.60 -37.56
N PRO A 761 -1.56 -9.71 -38.47
CA PRO A 761 -0.82 -10.12 -39.65
C PRO A 761 0.49 -10.84 -39.30
N VAL A 762 0.87 -11.84 -40.10
CA VAL A 762 2.10 -12.63 -39.91
C VAL A 762 3.35 -11.76 -39.77
N GLU A 763 3.46 -10.70 -40.57
CA GLU A 763 4.61 -9.78 -40.55
C GLU A 763 4.63 -8.90 -39.29
N ALA A 764 3.47 -8.64 -38.67
CA ALA A 764 3.38 -7.94 -37.39
C ALA A 764 3.84 -8.85 -36.24
N TYR A 765 3.42 -10.13 -36.24
CA TYR A 765 3.93 -11.12 -35.30
C TYR A 765 5.46 -11.28 -35.39
N LYS A 766 6.02 -11.39 -36.60
CA LYS A 766 7.47 -11.45 -36.80
C LYS A 766 8.19 -10.22 -36.25
N ALA A 767 7.65 -9.02 -36.46
CA ALA A 767 8.21 -7.80 -35.89
C ALA A 767 8.19 -7.84 -34.35
N GLN A 768 7.06 -8.23 -33.75
CA GLN A 768 6.93 -8.38 -32.29
C GLN A 768 7.89 -9.42 -31.73
N MET A 769 8.10 -10.56 -32.41
CA MET A 769 9.03 -11.61 -32.00
C MET A 769 10.49 -11.14 -32.02
N VAL A 770 10.92 -10.47 -33.10
CA VAL A 770 12.30 -9.94 -33.19
C VAL A 770 12.52 -8.80 -32.20
N ALA A 771 11.54 -7.90 -32.03
CA ALA A 771 11.61 -6.84 -31.03
C ALA A 771 11.69 -7.41 -29.61
N ALA A 772 10.84 -8.39 -29.27
CA ALA A 772 10.86 -9.07 -27.98
C ALA A 772 12.19 -9.81 -27.75
N HIS A 773 12.68 -10.60 -28.73
CA HIS A 773 13.95 -11.31 -28.60
C HIS A 773 15.13 -10.35 -28.39
N SER A 774 15.17 -9.27 -29.18
CA SER A 774 16.17 -8.20 -29.04
C SER A 774 16.08 -7.50 -27.69
N TRP A 775 14.87 -7.23 -27.20
CA TRP A 775 14.62 -6.63 -25.90
C TRP A 775 15.12 -7.55 -24.79
N ILE A 776 14.72 -8.83 -24.79
CA ILE A 776 15.16 -9.85 -23.83
C ILE A 776 16.69 -9.93 -23.77
N LEU A 777 17.37 -10.08 -24.91
CA LEU A 777 18.84 -10.13 -24.95
C LEU A 777 19.49 -8.80 -24.54
N SER A 778 18.87 -7.65 -24.82
CA SER A 778 19.35 -6.33 -24.38
C SER A 778 19.10 -6.05 -22.88
N GLN A 779 18.34 -6.90 -22.19
CA GLN A 779 17.99 -6.77 -20.79
C GLN A 779 18.57 -7.90 -19.93
N GLY A 780 18.87 -9.08 -20.47
CA GLY A 780 19.47 -10.19 -19.72
C GLY A 780 18.53 -10.83 -18.70
N GLY A 781 17.21 -10.74 -18.93
CA GLY A 781 16.17 -11.28 -18.04
C GLY A 781 15.48 -12.53 -18.61
N ALA A 782 14.84 -13.31 -17.73
CA ALA A 782 13.91 -14.36 -18.13
C ALA A 782 12.54 -13.75 -18.46
N PRO A 783 12.04 -13.81 -19.71
CA PRO A 783 10.75 -13.20 -20.05
C PRO A 783 9.58 -13.84 -19.31
N SER A 784 8.60 -12.98 -19.02
CA SER A 784 7.32 -13.33 -18.41
C SER A 784 6.37 -13.83 -19.51
N VAL A 785 5.98 -15.10 -19.48
CA VAL A 785 5.03 -15.68 -20.45
C VAL A 785 3.81 -16.27 -19.73
N SER A 786 2.60 -15.84 -20.12
CA SER A 786 1.35 -16.47 -19.66
C SER A 786 1.01 -17.68 -20.53
N GLY A 787 0.28 -18.65 -19.97
CA GLY A 787 -0.04 -19.94 -20.59
C GLY A 787 -1.04 -19.93 -21.76
N LEU A 788 -1.14 -18.85 -22.54
CA LEU A 788 -2.03 -18.79 -23.71
C LEU A 788 -1.40 -19.49 -24.91
N GLU A 789 -1.97 -20.64 -25.29
CA GLU A 789 -1.53 -21.46 -26.44
C GLU A 789 -1.44 -20.65 -27.75
N PRO A 790 -0.24 -20.58 -28.38
CA PRO A 790 -0.07 -20.01 -29.71
C PRO A 790 -0.67 -20.91 -30.80
N ASN A 791 -1.30 -20.32 -31.82
CA ASN A 791 -1.72 -21.08 -32.99
C ASN A 791 -0.53 -21.40 -33.92
N GLU A 792 -0.70 -22.36 -34.84
CA GLU A 792 0.40 -22.81 -35.72
C GLU A 792 0.92 -21.71 -36.65
N THR A 793 0.11 -20.70 -37.00
CA THR A 793 0.58 -19.53 -37.78
C THR A 793 1.61 -18.72 -36.98
N ILE A 794 1.37 -18.54 -35.68
CA ILE A 794 2.28 -17.85 -34.77
C ILE A 794 3.53 -18.70 -34.52
N ARG A 795 3.39 -20.02 -34.29
CA ARG A 795 4.54 -20.95 -34.16
C ARG A 795 5.39 -21.02 -35.43
N ALA A 796 4.77 -20.98 -36.61
CA ALA A 796 5.48 -20.93 -37.89
C ALA A 796 6.24 -19.60 -38.10
N ALA A 797 5.64 -18.47 -37.74
CA ALA A 797 6.30 -17.17 -37.77
C ALA A 797 7.50 -17.11 -36.82
N ALA A 798 7.36 -17.64 -35.59
CA ALA A 798 8.46 -17.72 -34.63
C ALA A 798 9.62 -18.58 -35.16
N ARG A 799 9.34 -19.72 -35.82
CA ARG A 799 10.39 -20.55 -36.46
C ARG A 799 11.14 -19.84 -37.59
N GLU A 800 10.57 -18.81 -38.20
CA GLU A 800 11.23 -18.03 -39.26
C GLU A 800 12.19 -16.95 -38.70
N VAL A 801 11.90 -16.42 -37.50
CA VAL A 801 12.61 -15.24 -36.95
C VAL A 801 13.26 -15.44 -35.58
N ALA A 802 13.16 -16.62 -34.95
CA ALA A 802 13.72 -16.86 -33.61
C ALA A 802 15.23 -16.64 -33.50
N SER A 803 16.02 -16.87 -34.55
CA SER A 803 17.46 -16.56 -34.57
C SER A 803 17.78 -15.11 -34.98
N GLN A 804 16.78 -14.24 -35.12
CA GLN A 804 16.97 -12.87 -35.59
C GLN A 804 16.81 -11.84 -34.47
N ILE A 805 17.67 -10.82 -34.50
CA ILE A 805 17.67 -9.69 -33.56
C ILE A 805 18.07 -8.38 -34.23
N LEU A 806 17.71 -7.26 -33.60
CA LEU A 806 18.20 -5.93 -33.93
C LEU A 806 19.47 -5.60 -33.16
N THR A 807 20.44 -5.02 -33.86
CA THR A 807 21.68 -4.49 -33.27
C THR A 807 21.86 -3.01 -33.61
N TYR A 808 22.59 -2.28 -32.76
CA TYR A 808 23.02 -0.92 -33.02
C TYR A 808 24.51 -0.79 -32.63
N ASN A 809 25.33 -0.28 -33.55
CA ASN A 809 26.80 -0.23 -33.42
C ASN A 809 27.47 -1.57 -33.03
N GLY A 810 26.85 -2.71 -33.39
CA GLY A 810 27.34 -4.06 -33.09
C GLY A 810 26.88 -4.67 -31.76
N SER A 811 26.20 -3.91 -30.90
CA SER A 811 25.56 -4.41 -29.67
C SER A 811 24.06 -4.65 -29.90
N VAL A 812 23.43 -5.52 -29.10
CA VAL A 812 21.96 -5.74 -29.16
C VAL A 812 21.21 -4.43 -28.87
N ALA A 813 20.19 -4.12 -29.66
CA ALA A 813 19.43 -2.88 -29.52
C ALA A 813 18.33 -3.00 -28.46
N PHE A 814 18.28 -2.05 -27.52
CA PHE A 814 17.17 -1.96 -26.55
C PHE A 814 15.88 -1.57 -27.27
N THR A 815 14.94 -2.50 -27.33
CA THR A 815 13.84 -2.48 -28.31
C THR A 815 12.48 -2.56 -27.63
N PRO A 816 12.15 -1.57 -26.76
CA PRO A 816 10.85 -1.51 -26.11
C PRO A 816 9.73 -1.36 -27.14
N TYR A 817 8.55 -1.84 -26.78
CA TYR A 817 7.34 -1.79 -27.58
C TYR A 817 6.14 -1.48 -26.68
N PHE A 818 4.99 -1.13 -27.27
CA PHE A 818 3.78 -0.73 -26.53
C PHE A 818 2.51 -0.83 -27.39
N ALA A 819 1.34 -0.79 -26.75
CA ALA A 819 0.06 -1.10 -27.39
C ALA A 819 -0.34 -0.17 -28.55
N SER A 820 -0.36 1.15 -28.35
CA SER A 820 -0.72 2.10 -29.43
C SER A 820 -0.17 3.51 -29.22
N ALA A 821 0.25 4.13 -30.33
CA ALA A 821 0.73 5.49 -30.40
C ALA A 821 -0.42 6.51 -30.34
N ALA A 822 -0.08 7.75 -29.97
CA ALA A 822 -0.97 8.88 -30.08
C ALA A 822 -1.00 9.38 -31.54
N PHE A 823 -0.21 10.40 -31.88
CA PHE A 823 -0.05 10.90 -33.26
C PHE A 823 1.29 10.47 -33.90
N GLY A 824 2.12 9.76 -33.14
CA GLY A 824 3.46 9.26 -33.47
C GLY A 824 4.08 8.63 -32.23
N THR A 825 5.31 8.15 -32.31
CA THR A 825 6.04 7.62 -31.14
C THR A 825 6.69 8.74 -30.31
N ASN A 826 7.11 8.40 -29.11
CA ASN A 826 7.80 9.27 -28.15
C ASN A 826 9.29 8.90 -28.11
N SER A 827 10.20 9.86 -27.87
CA SER A 827 11.62 9.53 -27.76
C SER A 827 11.99 8.91 -26.40
N SER A 828 13.09 8.14 -26.32
CA SER A 828 13.56 7.61 -25.03
C SER A 828 13.88 8.74 -24.03
N GLN A 829 14.39 9.86 -24.54
CA GLN A 829 14.72 11.04 -23.74
C GLN A 829 13.49 11.69 -23.11
N GLU A 830 12.35 11.72 -23.82
CA GLU A 830 11.08 12.29 -23.33
C GLU A 830 10.31 11.33 -22.41
N VAL A 831 10.55 10.02 -22.49
CA VAL A 831 9.87 9.01 -21.64
C VAL A 831 10.63 8.69 -20.37
N TRP A 832 11.94 8.40 -20.47
CA TRP A 832 12.76 7.88 -19.36
C TRP A 832 13.96 8.76 -19.03
N GLY A 833 14.29 9.75 -19.88
CA GLY A 833 15.62 10.35 -19.91
C GLY A 833 16.62 9.47 -20.65
N GLY A 834 17.76 10.06 -21.04
CA GLY A 834 18.77 9.39 -21.87
C GLY A 834 18.36 9.23 -23.34
N ALA A 835 19.10 9.87 -24.24
CA ALA A 835 18.84 9.78 -25.67
C ALA A 835 19.47 8.51 -26.28
N ARG A 836 18.64 7.61 -26.83
CA ARG A 836 19.08 6.49 -27.66
C ARG A 836 18.77 6.84 -29.13
N PRO A 837 19.75 6.89 -30.05
CA PRO A 837 19.53 7.40 -31.42
C PRO A 837 18.46 6.67 -32.25
N TYR A 838 18.21 5.40 -31.90
CA TYR A 838 17.21 4.51 -32.53
C TYR A 838 15.88 4.46 -31.76
N LEU A 839 15.67 5.30 -30.75
CA LEU A 839 14.40 5.45 -30.02
C LEU A 839 13.98 6.94 -30.01
N ILE A 840 13.55 7.38 -31.18
CA ILE A 840 13.12 8.75 -31.48
C ILE A 840 11.64 8.75 -31.90
N ASN A 841 11.06 9.95 -31.97
CA ASN A 841 9.71 10.15 -32.49
C ASN A 841 9.67 9.80 -33.99
N VAL A 842 8.84 8.84 -34.37
CA VAL A 842 8.53 8.44 -35.76
C VAL A 842 7.02 8.44 -35.97
N ASP A 843 6.59 8.63 -37.22
CA ASP A 843 5.16 8.62 -37.57
C ASP A 843 4.54 7.25 -37.27
N SER A 844 3.30 7.25 -36.76
CA SER A 844 2.53 6.02 -36.48
C SER A 844 1.06 6.26 -36.88
N PRO A 845 0.78 6.33 -38.20
CA PRO A 845 -0.47 6.92 -38.71
C PRO A 845 -1.67 5.97 -38.66
N TYR A 846 -1.44 4.67 -38.51
CA TYR A 846 -2.47 3.63 -38.57
C TYR A 846 -3.12 3.33 -37.23
N ASP A 847 -2.49 3.66 -36.10
CA ASP A 847 -2.91 3.28 -34.75
C ASP A 847 -4.39 3.61 -34.44
N LYS A 848 -4.86 4.77 -34.91
CA LYS A 848 -6.26 5.22 -34.82
C LYS A 848 -7.28 4.32 -35.51
N ASP A 849 -6.85 3.55 -36.52
CA ASP A 849 -7.72 2.72 -37.36
C ASP A 849 -7.74 1.24 -36.89
N TYR A 850 -6.77 0.84 -36.05
CA TYR A 850 -6.61 -0.53 -35.54
C TYR A 850 -6.80 -0.66 -34.02
N ALA A 851 -6.48 0.37 -33.22
CA ALA A 851 -6.62 0.31 -31.76
C ALA A 851 -8.05 0.66 -31.31
N SER A 852 -8.78 -0.32 -30.77
CA SER A 852 -10.19 -0.22 -30.36
C SER A 852 -10.55 0.91 -29.39
N ASN A 853 -9.55 1.41 -28.65
CA ASN A 853 -9.66 2.51 -27.70
C ASN A 853 -8.47 3.48 -27.91
N TRP A 854 -8.23 3.87 -29.18
CA TRP A 854 -7.18 4.83 -29.54
C TRP A 854 -7.41 6.20 -28.88
N GLN A 855 -8.63 6.75 -29.00
CA GLN A 855 -9.05 7.90 -28.20
C GLN A 855 -9.95 7.40 -27.06
N SER A 856 -9.76 7.93 -25.86
CA SER A 856 -10.54 7.58 -24.68
C SER A 856 -10.74 8.80 -23.78
N THR A 857 -11.72 8.72 -22.87
CA THR A 857 -11.99 9.78 -21.89
C THR A 857 -11.86 9.23 -20.46
N ARG A 858 -11.34 10.04 -19.55
CA ARG A 858 -11.27 9.78 -18.11
C ARG A 858 -11.75 11.01 -17.35
N VAL A 859 -12.55 10.82 -16.31
CA VAL A 859 -13.15 11.91 -15.53
C VAL A 859 -12.73 11.77 -14.08
N TYR A 860 -12.09 12.81 -13.54
CA TYR A 860 -11.65 12.89 -12.15
C TYR A 860 -12.32 14.09 -11.48
N TYR A 861 -12.90 13.90 -10.30
CA TYR A 861 -13.56 15.00 -9.59
C TYR A 861 -12.55 16.00 -9.00
N LYS A 862 -13.00 17.24 -8.77
CA LYS A 862 -12.21 18.32 -8.13
C LYS A 862 -11.56 17.86 -6.83
N SER A 863 -12.30 17.18 -5.96
CA SER A 863 -11.80 16.62 -4.69
C SER A 863 -10.73 15.55 -4.91
N GLU A 864 -10.95 14.61 -5.85
CA GLU A 864 -9.97 13.58 -6.23
C GLU A 864 -8.64 14.20 -6.68
N VAL A 865 -8.70 15.23 -7.54
CA VAL A 865 -7.51 15.92 -8.07
C VAL A 865 -6.78 16.74 -7.00
N ALA A 866 -7.52 17.47 -6.15
CA ALA A 866 -6.92 18.22 -5.04
C ALA A 866 -6.20 17.30 -4.04
N ALA A 867 -6.85 16.20 -3.65
CA ALA A 867 -6.27 15.22 -2.72
C ALA A 867 -4.99 14.60 -3.29
N ARG A 868 -4.98 14.18 -4.56
CA ARG A 868 -3.78 13.60 -5.19
C ARG A 868 -2.67 14.61 -5.45
N ALA A 869 -2.98 15.87 -5.74
CA ALA A 869 -1.96 16.91 -5.84
C ALA A 869 -1.30 17.20 -4.47
N GLN A 870 -2.09 17.23 -3.39
CA GLN A 870 -1.57 17.40 -2.04
C GLN A 870 -0.73 16.18 -1.59
N GLU A 871 -1.20 14.97 -1.86
CA GLU A 871 -0.52 13.70 -1.51
C GLU A 871 0.79 13.50 -2.31
N ARG A 872 0.75 13.70 -3.63
CA ARG A 872 1.82 13.25 -4.55
C ARG A 872 2.75 14.36 -5.03
N LEU A 873 2.38 15.63 -4.85
CA LEU A 873 3.20 16.79 -5.23
C LEU A 873 3.38 17.80 -4.07
N GLY A 874 2.71 17.60 -2.92
CA GLY A 874 2.71 18.58 -1.82
C GLY A 874 1.94 19.86 -2.11
N VAL A 875 1.09 19.89 -3.15
CA VAL A 875 0.41 21.10 -3.65
C VAL A 875 -1.04 21.17 -3.18
N ASP A 876 -1.36 22.11 -2.30
CA ASP A 876 -2.75 22.49 -2.02
C ASP A 876 -3.30 23.32 -3.20
N LEU A 877 -4.06 22.66 -4.07
CA LEU A 877 -4.69 23.30 -5.22
C LEU A 877 -5.81 24.28 -4.81
N ASN A 878 -6.47 24.10 -3.67
CA ASN A 878 -7.51 25.02 -3.20
C ASN A 878 -6.88 26.31 -2.67
N ALA A 879 -5.77 26.22 -1.94
CA ALA A 879 -5.00 27.40 -1.53
C ALA A 879 -4.28 28.09 -2.70
N TYR A 880 -4.00 27.36 -3.79
CA TYR A 880 -3.44 27.93 -5.02
C TYR A 880 -4.45 28.82 -5.78
N SER A 881 -5.69 28.36 -5.94
CA SER A 881 -6.74 29.11 -6.66
C SER A 881 -8.15 28.60 -6.37
N ASP A 882 -9.08 29.52 -6.10
CA ASP A 882 -10.52 29.26 -5.98
C ASP A 882 -11.18 28.78 -7.29
N ASP A 883 -10.51 28.95 -8.44
CA ASP A 883 -10.98 28.52 -9.77
C ASP A 883 -10.23 27.25 -10.24
N PRO A 884 -10.86 26.06 -10.20
CA PRO A 884 -10.21 24.81 -10.58
C PRO A 884 -9.80 24.74 -12.06
N SER A 885 -10.37 25.56 -12.94
CA SER A 885 -9.94 25.61 -14.35
C SER A 885 -8.50 26.11 -14.50
N THR A 886 -7.94 26.77 -13.48
CA THR A 886 -6.56 27.28 -13.43
C THR A 886 -5.54 26.32 -12.81
N TRP A 887 -6.00 25.22 -12.20
CA TRP A 887 -5.15 24.26 -11.48
C TRP A 887 -4.18 23.52 -12.39
N PHE A 888 -4.60 23.20 -13.62
CA PHE A 888 -3.71 22.71 -14.67
C PHE A 888 -3.37 23.85 -15.64
N GLY A 889 -2.13 23.92 -16.07
CA GLY A 889 -1.73 24.91 -17.06
C GLY A 889 -0.38 24.65 -17.68
N ASP A 890 0.05 25.58 -18.54
CA ASP A 890 1.38 25.64 -19.15
C ASP A 890 1.77 24.30 -19.84
N ILE A 891 0.77 23.64 -20.43
CA ILE A 891 0.87 22.30 -21.00
C ILE A 891 1.69 22.34 -22.29
N VAL A 892 2.89 21.77 -22.24
CA VAL A 892 3.78 21.60 -23.39
C VAL A 892 3.65 20.18 -23.92
N LYS A 893 3.44 20.05 -25.22
CA LYS A 893 3.37 18.78 -25.95
C LYS A 893 4.48 18.69 -27.00
N ASN A 894 4.96 17.48 -27.26
CA ASN A 894 5.80 17.22 -28.42
C ASN A 894 4.95 17.02 -29.70
N SER A 895 5.63 16.84 -30.84
CA SER A 895 4.99 16.65 -32.16
C SER A 895 4.04 15.46 -32.23
N SER A 896 4.26 14.44 -31.38
CA SER A 896 3.44 13.22 -31.31
C SER A 896 2.29 13.32 -30.30
N GLY A 897 2.14 14.46 -29.63
CA GLY A 897 1.04 14.79 -28.72
C GLY A 897 1.25 14.42 -27.24
N TYR A 898 2.40 13.85 -26.87
CA TYR A 898 2.72 13.53 -25.48
C TYR A 898 3.04 14.80 -24.69
N VAL A 899 2.47 14.93 -23.50
CA VAL A 899 2.67 16.06 -22.59
C VAL A 899 4.03 15.91 -21.91
N THR A 900 5.01 16.68 -22.39
CA THR A 900 6.38 16.69 -21.88
C THR A 900 6.51 17.56 -20.63
N SER A 901 5.70 18.61 -20.50
CA SER A 901 5.62 19.46 -19.31
C SER A 901 4.19 19.92 -19.04
N ILE A 902 3.81 20.02 -17.77
CA ILE A 902 2.52 20.53 -17.29
C ILE A 902 2.69 21.14 -15.90
N ARG A 903 2.10 22.31 -15.68
CA ARG A 903 1.98 22.91 -14.34
C ARG A 903 0.75 22.37 -13.63
N VAL A 904 0.92 22.02 -12.35
CA VAL A 904 -0.11 21.60 -11.40
C VAL A 904 -0.01 22.54 -10.20
N GLY A 905 -0.94 23.49 -10.10
CA GLY A 905 -0.88 24.60 -9.15
C GLY A 905 0.36 25.46 -9.37
N ASN A 906 1.29 25.42 -8.42
CA ASN A 906 2.59 26.10 -8.44
C ASN A 906 3.78 25.21 -8.84
N VAL A 907 3.61 23.88 -8.95
CA VAL A 907 4.68 22.93 -9.31
C VAL A 907 4.60 22.57 -10.80
N THR A 908 5.75 22.36 -11.45
CA THR A 908 5.82 21.87 -12.84
C THR A 908 6.28 20.41 -12.84
N THR A 909 5.63 19.57 -13.65
CA THR A 909 5.92 18.13 -13.75
C THR A 909 5.70 17.62 -15.17
N THR A 910 5.92 16.33 -15.45
CA THR A 910 5.71 15.74 -16.78
C THR A 910 4.32 15.10 -16.88
N GLY A 911 3.77 14.97 -18.09
CA GLY A 911 2.52 14.24 -18.31
C GLY A 911 2.64 12.75 -17.96
N ARG A 912 3.85 12.19 -18.04
CA ARG A 912 4.15 10.84 -17.56
C ARG A 912 4.00 10.74 -16.03
N ASN A 913 4.59 11.65 -15.27
CA ASN A 913 4.44 11.67 -13.80
C ASN A 913 2.99 11.90 -13.37
N LEU A 914 2.26 12.80 -14.07
CA LEU A 914 0.84 13.02 -13.82
C LEU A 914 0.02 11.73 -14.03
N ARG A 915 0.30 10.98 -15.11
CA ARG A 915 -0.34 9.68 -15.41
C ARG A 915 -0.01 8.61 -14.37
N GLU A 916 1.27 8.42 -14.07
CA GLU A 916 1.79 7.20 -13.42
C GLU A 916 1.83 7.31 -11.90
N ASN A 917 1.99 8.53 -11.36
CA ASN A 917 2.20 8.76 -9.93
C ASN A 917 1.10 9.62 -9.27
N VAL A 918 0.50 10.57 -10.00
CA VAL A 918 -0.52 11.48 -9.43
C VAL A 918 -1.94 10.94 -9.64
N LEU A 919 -2.35 10.75 -10.90
CA LEU A 919 -3.71 10.34 -11.31
C LEU A 919 -3.82 8.84 -11.66
N ASN A 920 -2.88 8.03 -11.16
CA ASN A 920 -2.89 6.58 -11.27
C ASN A 920 -3.77 5.95 -10.18
N ASN A 921 -4.57 4.95 -10.58
CA ASN A 921 -5.53 4.23 -9.74
C ASN A 921 -6.30 5.14 -8.77
N VAL A 922 -6.92 6.19 -9.31
CA VAL A 922 -7.88 7.03 -8.56
C VAL A 922 -9.24 6.39 -8.76
N ASN A 923 -9.77 5.71 -7.75
CA ASN A 923 -11.06 5.00 -7.84
C ASN A 923 -11.12 4.06 -9.07
N GLY A 924 -10.08 3.26 -9.29
CA GLY A 924 -9.95 2.34 -10.43
C GLY A 924 -9.57 3.00 -11.77
N LYS A 925 -9.35 4.31 -11.82
CA LYS A 925 -9.08 5.07 -13.05
C LYS A 925 -7.58 5.40 -13.20
N THR A 926 -7.04 5.11 -14.38
CA THR A 926 -5.70 5.56 -14.84
C THR A 926 -5.79 6.07 -16.28
N LEU A 927 -4.94 7.05 -16.64
CA LEU A 927 -4.80 7.54 -18.02
C LEU A 927 -4.06 6.50 -18.89
N ARG A 928 -4.56 6.20 -20.09
CA ARG A 928 -3.94 5.19 -20.98
C ARG A 928 -2.54 5.59 -21.45
N SER A 929 -2.28 6.87 -21.69
CA SER A 929 -0.97 7.38 -22.11
C SER A 929 -0.68 8.76 -21.50
N ALA A 930 0.53 9.27 -21.70
CA ALA A 930 0.90 10.65 -21.37
C ALA A 930 0.50 11.67 -22.47
N ALA A 931 -0.23 11.25 -23.51
CA ALA A 931 -0.77 12.13 -24.55
C ALA A 931 -2.24 12.43 -24.28
N PHE A 932 -2.51 13.57 -23.63
CA PHE A 932 -3.86 13.96 -23.23
C PHE A 932 -4.10 15.48 -23.30
N ASP A 933 -5.37 15.87 -23.36
CA ASP A 933 -5.86 17.22 -23.03
C ASP A 933 -6.76 17.13 -21.80
N VAL A 934 -6.81 18.20 -21.00
CA VAL A 934 -7.65 18.29 -19.80
C VAL A 934 -8.53 19.54 -19.87
N VAL A 935 -9.81 19.38 -19.52
CA VAL A 935 -10.81 20.46 -19.42
C VAL A 935 -11.56 20.32 -18.10
N TYR A 936 -11.74 21.42 -17.37
CA TYR A 936 -12.59 21.45 -16.18
C TYR A 936 -14.03 21.82 -16.54
N ASP A 937 -15.01 21.05 -16.06
CA ASP A 937 -16.42 21.38 -16.08
C ASP A 937 -16.90 21.75 -14.66
N ALA A 938 -17.31 23.00 -14.49
CA ALA A 938 -17.83 23.52 -13.24
C ALA A 938 -19.27 23.03 -12.93
N GLY A 939 -20.01 22.54 -13.92
CA GLY A 939 -21.35 21.97 -13.74
C GLY A 939 -21.35 20.57 -13.13
N SER A 940 -20.25 19.84 -13.25
CA SER A 940 -20.04 18.51 -12.65
C SER A 940 -18.87 18.46 -11.65
N GLU A 941 -18.29 19.61 -11.31
CA GLU A 941 -17.03 19.79 -10.56
C GLU A 941 -15.94 18.74 -10.92
N ALA A 942 -15.67 18.56 -12.21
CA ALA A 942 -14.78 17.50 -12.68
C ALA A 942 -13.83 17.89 -13.81
N PHE A 943 -12.64 17.29 -13.80
CA PHE A 943 -11.65 17.35 -14.86
C PHE A 943 -11.84 16.19 -15.82
N THR A 944 -12.19 16.52 -17.06
CA THR A 944 -12.31 15.58 -18.18
C THR A 944 -11.00 15.55 -18.96
N PHE A 945 -10.31 14.41 -18.88
CA PHE A 945 -9.12 14.12 -19.67
C PHE A 945 -9.53 13.37 -20.95
N THR A 946 -9.16 13.89 -22.11
CA THR A 946 -9.19 13.15 -23.39
C THR A 946 -7.78 12.63 -23.65
N VAL A 947 -7.64 11.33 -23.90
CA VAL A 947 -6.35 10.60 -23.93
C VAL A 947 -6.21 9.81 -25.22
N TRP A 948 -5.04 9.88 -25.87
CA TRP A 948 -4.74 9.22 -27.14
C TRP A 948 -3.63 8.17 -27.03
N GLY A 949 -3.81 7.01 -27.65
CA GLY A 949 -2.91 5.86 -27.55
C GLY A 949 -2.97 5.13 -26.19
N TYR A 950 -2.07 4.17 -26.00
CA TYR A 950 -1.93 3.37 -24.79
C TYR A 950 -0.49 2.89 -24.62
N GLY A 951 0.15 3.25 -23.51
CA GLY A 951 1.51 2.88 -23.16
C GLY A 951 2.43 4.09 -22.93
N HIS A 952 3.73 3.81 -22.82
CA HIS A 952 4.79 4.81 -22.64
C HIS A 952 5.14 5.56 -23.94
N GLY A 953 4.83 4.98 -25.10
CA GLY A 953 4.88 5.63 -26.41
C GLY A 953 6.17 5.45 -27.20
N CYS A 954 7.21 4.80 -26.66
CA CYS A 954 8.55 4.77 -27.25
C CYS A 954 8.93 3.41 -27.86
N GLY A 955 9.61 3.42 -29.01
CA GLY A 955 9.92 2.22 -29.80
C GLY A 955 8.75 1.80 -30.68
N MET A 956 8.47 0.49 -30.77
CA MET A 956 7.43 -0.03 -31.68
C MET A 956 6.02 0.02 -31.10
N SER A 957 5.08 0.60 -31.85
CA SER A 957 3.65 0.41 -31.59
C SER A 957 3.18 -0.94 -32.15
N GLN A 958 2.47 -1.72 -31.34
CA GLN A 958 1.86 -2.99 -31.72
C GLN A 958 0.71 -2.80 -32.72
N MET A 959 -0.23 -1.90 -32.42
CA MET A 959 -1.35 -1.58 -33.32
C MET A 959 -0.88 -0.83 -34.58
N GLY A 960 0.18 -0.03 -34.46
CA GLY A 960 0.85 0.56 -35.61
C GLY A 960 1.52 -0.49 -36.50
N ALA A 961 2.28 -1.44 -35.92
CA ALA A 961 2.89 -2.56 -36.66
C ALA A 961 1.87 -3.46 -37.35
N TRP A 962 0.73 -3.74 -36.69
CA TRP A 962 -0.44 -4.38 -37.32
C TRP A 962 -0.88 -3.59 -38.56
N GLY A 963 -1.07 -2.28 -38.42
CA GLY A 963 -1.48 -1.40 -39.51
C GLY A 963 -0.50 -1.36 -40.69
N TYR A 964 0.80 -1.29 -40.43
CA TYR A 964 1.84 -1.37 -41.47
C TYR A 964 1.81 -2.72 -42.21
N ALA A 965 1.76 -3.83 -41.46
CA ALA A 965 1.72 -5.19 -42.04
C ALA A 965 0.43 -5.44 -42.85
N ALA A 966 -0.72 -4.95 -42.37
CA ALA A 966 -1.99 -5.01 -43.10
C ALA A 966 -1.97 -4.15 -44.39
N ASN A 967 -1.13 -3.12 -44.45
CA ASN A 967 -0.84 -2.34 -45.65
C ASN A 967 0.38 -2.87 -46.45
N GLY A 968 0.81 -4.11 -46.21
CA GLY A 968 1.76 -4.84 -47.05
C GLY A 968 3.24 -4.60 -46.76
N TRP A 969 3.60 -4.03 -45.61
CA TRP A 969 5.01 -3.92 -45.17
C TRP A 969 5.53 -5.25 -44.63
N GLY A 970 6.79 -5.57 -44.90
CA GLY A 970 7.47 -6.72 -44.29
C GLY A 970 7.93 -6.40 -42.86
N TYR A 971 8.13 -7.44 -42.04
CA TYR A 971 8.56 -7.27 -40.64
C TYR A 971 9.86 -6.47 -40.50
N ALA A 972 10.80 -6.65 -41.44
CA ALA A 972 12.06 -5.91 -41.46
C ALA A 972 11.87 -4.40 -41.74
N ASP A 973 10.91 -4.03 -42.59
CA ASP A 973 10.59 -2.62 -42.88
C ASP A 973 9.94 -1.95 -41.66
N ILE A 974 9.04 -2.68 -40.98
CA ILE A 974 8.38 -2.25 -39.73
C ILE A 974 9.42 -2.00 -38.63
N LEU A 975 10.35 -2.94 -38.44
CA LEU A 975 11.43 -2.82 -37.45
C LEU A 975 12.38 -1.67 -37.78
N ALA A 976 12.77 -1.50 -39.04
CA ALA A 976 13.64 -0.41 -39.48
C ALA A 976 12.98 0.98 -39.35
N HIS A 977 11.65 1.04 -39.42
CA HIS A 977 10.86 2.26 -39.18
C HIS A 977 10.79 2.63 -37.70
N TYR A 978 10.45 1.69 -36.82
CA TYR A 978 10.33 1.96 -35.37
C TYR A 978 11.66 2.04 -34.62
N TYR A 979 12.72 1.41 -35.14
CA TYR A 979 14.05 1.41 -34.55
C TYR A 979 15.10 1.91 -35.57
N PRO A 980 15.02 3.18 -36.01
CA PRO A 980 15.80 3.69 -37.13
C PRO A 980 17.31 3.62 -36.87
N GLY A 981 18.06 3.13 -37.87
CA GLY A 981 19.50 2.94 -37.77
C GLY A 981 19.95 1.66 -37.05
N THR A 982 19.02 0.83 -36.55
CA THR A 982 19.37 -0.55 -36.18
C THR A 982 19.63 -1.42 -37.42
N THR A 983 20.33 -2.54 -37.23
CA THR A 983 20.58 -3.56 -38.24
C THR A 983 20.01 -4.89 -37.76
N LEU A 984 19.10 -5.47 -38.57
CA LEU A 984 18.60 -6.83 -38.40
C LEU A 984 19.72 -7.82 -38.75
N VAL A 985 20.04 -8.71 -37.80
CA VAL A 985 21.07 -9.74 -37.94
C VAL A 985 20.52 -11.11 -37.53
N THR A 986 21.11 -12.17 -38.07
CA THR A 986 20.86 -13.55 -37.67
C THR A 986 22.03 -14.06 -36.83
N GLN A 987 21.73 -14.72 -35.71
CA GLN A 987 22.70 -15.45 -34.87
C GLN A 987 22.89 -16.90 -35.36
#